data_AF-A0AAW1JUS2-F1
#
_entry.id   AF-A0AAW1JUS2-F1
#
_cell.length_a   1.000
_cell.length_b   1.000
_cell.length_c   1.000
_cell.angle_alpha   90.00
_cell.angle_beta   90.00
_cell.angle_gamma   90.00
#
_symmetry.space_group_name_H-M   'P 1'
#
loop_
_entity.id
_entity.type
_entity.pdbx_description
1 polymer ?
#
loop_
_entity_poly.entity_id
_entity_poly.type
_entity_poly.pdbx_seq_one_letter_code
_entity_poly.pdbx_strand_id
1 'polypeptide(L)'
;MDKYKEAVDALNNLQSNAAYIKERSNLKISYNEEYERFLQMKKYLRSAGISREKLNNLQVIHVAGTKGKGSTCAFCESILRYHGYKTGFYSSPHLLEVRERIRIDGEPISHDMFAQNFWYIYNRLSKDFPENLPVYFRFLTIMAFHIFLKEKVDVAVIEVGIGGELDCTNVLERVPVVGITSLGIDHTNLLGSTIEEIAWHKSGIFKENSKAYTVPQPANAMKILLERSKERKTSIEVIHPFVTIEDNGRSIPEVFNLNASLAVTLAYSWLKTNSSINISLKEFADHPSTKQDHPSTKQGLANFNWPGRYQIIFHNQVNYYLDGAHTPESMEICVKWFKAATKKSPRIKVLIFNMTGERDVERMLKSLLHCDFYKVFFVPNISGRTNITDNKIRDVSIHVNKCNKHRKLWIELLRNNNIGVDESQIMTKLSVHEAVKEISQKPYDCLVTGSLHLMGAALDVLDPHLQQTHIKKEVAAEEPPITQGECKSSHCPCCKLEEADVADNHLPSGQCSFDYDMALIINPYADVREDRSLKSACLKCTACLAVAENVNKSFTEYYYEKLANKVQGEDFLCHTLDDLCVTGFKNYDLREYNGTKFITKASRYNTHVNTKMDGKWTQLLRNLCKMYIQHINIHDVLQKDCRNLEMESGSINTKSDNNEEYVFAAGISISCFE
;
A
#
# COMPACT_ATOMS: atom_id res chain seq x y z
N MET A 1 14.76 -20.11 16.81
CA MET A 1 13.76 -20.66 15.86
C MET A 1 12.73 -19.56 15.64
N ASP A 2 12.32 -19.31 14.40
CA ASP A 2 11.44 -18.19 14.05
C ASP A 2 10.00 -18.48 14.48
N LYS A 3 9.53 -17.79 15.54
CA LYS A 3 8.19 -17.96 16.12
C LYS A 3 7.07 -17.69 15.10
N TYR A 4 7.31 -16.83 14.12
CA TYR A 4 6.35 -16.54 13.07
C TYR A 4 6.18 -17.75 12.15
N LYS A 5 7.29 -18.33 11.70
CA LYS A 5 7.27 -19.54 10.87
C LYS A 5 6.56 -20.71 11.57
N GLU A 6 6.80 -20.90 12.86
CA GLU A 6 6.09 -21.91 13.67
C GLU A 6 4.58 -21.65 13.74
N ALA A 7 4.18 -20.39 13.93
CA ALA A 7 2.77 -19.99 13.94
C ALA A 7 2.09 -20.23 12.57
N VAL A 8 2.78 -19.91 11.47
CA VAL A 8 2.29 -20.17 10.11
C VAL A 8 2.18 -21.67 9.83
N ASP A 9 3.16 -22.48 10.24
CA ASP A 9 3.11 -23.94 10.10
C ASP A 9 1.94 -24.54 10.89
N ALA A 10 1.74 -24.09 12.13
CA ALA A 10 0.59 -24.50 12.95
C ALA A 10 -0.74 -24.06 12.34
N LEU A 11 -0.83 -22.83 11.82
CA LEU A 11 -2.02 -22.34 11.11
C LEU A 11 -2.31 -23.17 9.86
N ASN A 12 -1.30 -23.54 9.08
CA ASN A 12 -1.45 -24.36 7.88
C ASN A 12 -1.97 -25.77 8.21
N ASN A 13 -1.69 -26.29 9.40
CA ASN A 13 -2.29 -27.55 9.87
C ASN A 13 -3.79 -27.43 10.22
N LEU A 14 -4.33 -26.21 10.32
CA LEU A 14 -5.78 -25.97 10.43
C LEU A 14 -6.48 -25.94 9.07
N GLN A 15 -5.74 -26.13 7.96
CA GLN A 15 -6.37 -26.36 6.66
C GLN A 15 -7.03 -27.73 6.65
N SER A 16 -8.21 -27.80 6.06
CA SER A 16 -8.83 -29.10 5.80
C SER A 16 -7.97 -29.88 4.80
N ASN A 17 -7.58 -31.11 5.13
CA ASN A 17 -6.75 -31.93 4.23
C ASN A 17 -7.38 -32.02 2.84
N ALA A 18 -6.58 -31.99 1.77
CA ALA A 18 -7.07 -31.98 0.39
C ALA A 18 -8.04 -33.14 0.07
N ALA A 19 -7.85 -34.30 0.72
CA ALA A 19 -8.78 -35.43 0.66
C ALA A 19 -10.16 -35.08 1.24
N TYR A 20 -10.22 -34.40 2.38
CA TYR A 20 -11.46 -33.94 3.02
C TYR A 20 -12.18 -32.84 2.23
N ILE A 21 -11.43 -31.94 1.58
CA ILE A 21 -12.00 -30.92 0.69
C ILE A 21 -12.60 -31.56 -0.57
N LYS A 22 -11.93 -32.57 -1.14
CA LYS A 22 -12.36 -33.28 -2.35
C LYS A 22 -13.53 -34.24 -2.09
N GLU A 23 -13.58 -34.83 -0.90
CA GLU A 23 -14.70 -35.64 -0.43
C GLU A 23 -15.92 -34.76 -0.11
N ARG A 24 -15.70 -33.55 0.43
CA ARG A 24 -16.76 -32.56 0.67
C ARG A 24 -17.22 -31.78 -0.54
N SER A 25 -16.40 -31.56 -1.56
CA SER A 25 -16.87 -30.94 -2.81
C SER A 25 -17.93 -31.78 -3.52
N ASN A 26 -17.99 -33.08 -3.19
CA ASN A 26 -18.98 -34.02 -3.71
C ASN A 26 -20.20 -34.19 -2.78
N LEU A 27 -20.12 -33.71 -1.53
CA LEU A 27 -21.21 -33.72 -0.57
C LEU A 27 -21.78 -32.31 -0.49
N LYS A 28 -23.00 -32.09 -1.00
CA LYS A 28 -23.75 -30.86 -0.68
C LYS A 28 -23.93 -30.80 0.84
N ILE A 29 -23.11 -29.99 1.51
CA ILE A 29 -23.28 -29.71 2.94
C ILE A 29 -24.68 -29.11 3.08
N SER A 30 -25.49 -29.68 3.96
CA SER A 30 -26.83 -29.13 4.17
C SER A 30 -26.73 -27.74 4.79
N TYR A 31 -27.72 -26.88 4.49
CA TYR A 31 -27.82 -25.54 5.11
C TYR A 31 -27.75 -25.62 6.64
N ASN A 32 -28.38 -26.64 7.24
CA ASN A 32 -28.37 -26.86 8.69
C ASN A 32 -26.96 -27.11 9.23
N GLU A 33 -26.14 -27.90 8.54
CA GLU A 33 -24.75 -28.11 8.93
C GLU A 33 -23.91 -26.83 8.82
N GLU A 34 -24.10 -26.04 7.77
CA GLU A 34 -23.41 -24.76 7.64
C GLU A 34 -23.83 -23.77 8.74
N TYR A 35 -25.12 -23.78 9.07
CA TYR A 35 -25.68 -22.96 10.15
C TYR A 35 -25.12 -23.36 11.51
N GLU A 36 -25.04 -24.66 11.83
CA GLU A 36 -24.41 -25.15 13.06
C GLU A 36 -22.94 -24.74 13.14
N ARG A 37 -22.20 -24.83 12.02
CA ARG A 37 -20.83 -24.32 11.98
C ARG A 37 -20.80 -22.81 12.21
N PHE A 38 -21.70 -22.04 11.60
CA PHE A 38 -21.81 -20.60 11.86
C PHE A 38 -22.06 -20.31 13.36
N LEU A 39 -22.95 -21.04 14.02
CA LEU A 39 -23.18 -20.93 15.47
C LEU A 39 -21.93 -21.29 16.28
N GLN A 40 -21.17 -22.30 15.86
CA GLN A 40 -19.90 -22.67 16.48
C GLN A 40 -18.88 -21.53 16.46
N MET A 41 -18.89 -20.66 15.44
CA MET A 41 -18.03 -19.46 15.39
C MET A 41 -18.24 -18.55 16.61
N LYS A 42 -19.48 -18.39 17.07
CA LYS A 42 -19.79 -17.59 18.25
C LYS A 42 -19.21 -18.20 19.54
N LYS A 43 -19.11 -19.53 19.61
CA LYS A 43 -18.47 -20.22 20.75
C LYS A 43 -16.95 -20.02 20.74
N TYR A 44 -16.31 -20.13 19.57
CA TYR A 44 -14.88 -19.86 19.43
C TYR A 44 -14.51 -18.43 19.82
N LEU A 45 -15.29 -17.43 19.40
CA LEU A 45 -15.07 -16.03 19.79
C LEU A 45 -15.07 -15.85 21.32
N ARG A 46 -16.03 -16.47 22.02
CA ARG A 46 -16.09 -16.40 23.49
C ARG A 46 -14.86 -17.03 24.13
N SER A 47 -14.45 -18.23 23.69
CA SER A 47 -13.25 -18.92 24.17
C SER A 47 -11.96 -18.12 23.90
N ALA A 48 -11.89 -17.43 22.76
CA ALA A 48 -10.82 -16.51 22.43
C ALA A 48 -10.81 -15.21 23.28
N GLY A 49 -11.78 -15.03 24.19
CA GLY A 49 -11.90 -13.85 25.05
C GLY A 49 -12.61 -12.65 24.40
N ILE A 50 -13.27 -12.87 23.26
CA ILE A 50 -14.04 -11.88 22.52
C ILE A 50 -15.53 -12.08 22.85
N SER A 51 -16.03 -11.33 23.83
CA SER A 51 -17.45 -11.33 24.16
C SER A 51 -18.27 -10.68 23.03
N ARG A 52 -19.56 -10.99 22.99
CA ARG A 52 -20.51 -10.35 22.07
C ARG A 52 -20.50 -8.83 22.21
N GLU A 53 -20.42 -8.33 23.44
CA GLU A 53 -20.35 -6.89 23.74
C GLU A 53 -19.08 -6.26 23.18
N LYS A 54 -17.90 -6.87 23.41
CA LYS A 54 -16.64 -6.38 22.84
C LYS A 54 -16.70 -6.34 21.32
N LEU A 55 -17.21 -7.40 20.69
CA LEU A 55 -17.34 -7.45 19.24
C LEU A 55 -18.28 -6.36 18.71
N ASN A 56 -19.37 -6.08 19.42
CA ASN A 56 -20.32 -5.02 19.05
C ASN A 56 -19.76 -3.59 19.21
N ASN A 57 -18.66 -3.41 19.95
CA ASN A 57 -17.95 -2.14 20.05
C ASN A 57 -16.99 -1.91 18.88
N LEU A 58 -16.69 -2.94 18.09
CA LEU A 58 -15.89 -2.79 16.88
C LEU A 58 -16.74 -2.08 15.82
N GLN A 59 -16.28 -0.91 15.39
CA GLN A 59 -16.88 -0.21 14.25
C GLN A 59 -16.49 -0.90 12.96
N VAL A 60 -17.47 -1.27 12.14
CA VAL A 60 -17.23 -2.08 10.94
C VAL A 60 -17.88 -1.49 9.70
N ILE A 61 -17.14 -1.58 8.58
CA ILE A 61 -17.69 -1.54 7.22
C ILE A 61 -17.55 -2.95 6.65
N HIS A 62 -18.67 -3.59 6.27
CA HIS A 62 -18.67 -4.99 5.84
C HIS A 62 -19.01 -5.11 4.36
N VAL A 63 -18.16 -5.79 3.59
CA VAL A 63 -18.27 -5.82 2.12
C VAL A 63 -18.35 -7.24 1.59
N ALA A 64 -19.46 -7.55 0.90
CA ALA A 64 -19.67 -8.80 0.16
C ALA A 64 -19.75 -8.53 -1.35
N GLY A 65 -19.79 -9.61 -2.14
CA GLY A 65 -19.82 -9.53 -3.60
C GLY A 65 -19.09 -10.68 -4.30
N THR A 66 -19.22 -10.81 -5.61
CA THR A 66 -18.49 -11.82 -6.39
C THR A 66 -17.12 -11.29 -6.81
N LYS A 67 -17.07 -10.10 -7.42
CA LYS A 67 -15.83 -9.43 -7.86
C LYS A 67 -15.77 -8.00 -7.31
N GLY A 68 -14.58 -7.50 -7.03
CA GLY A 68 -14.36 -6.12 -6.57
C GLY A 68 -14.36 -5.90 -5.06
N LYS A 69 -14.63 -6.94 -4.24
CA LYS A 69 -14.61 -6.87 -2.76
C LYS A 69 -13.30 -6.29 -2.22
N GLY A 70 -12.19 -7.01 -2.41
CA GLY A 70 -10.87 -6.56 -1.96
C GLY A 70 -10.47 -5.17 -2.45
N SER A 71 -10.70 -4.84 -3.72
CA SER A 71 -10.40 -3.48 -4.24
C SER A 71 -11.28 -2.40 -3.59
N THR A 72 -12.58 -2.66 -3.40
CA THR A 72 -13.49 -1.74 -2.69
C THR A 72 -13.04 -1.55 -1.24
N CYS A 73 -12.68 -2.62 -0.55
CA CYS A 73 -12.15 -2.55 0.81
C CYS A 73 -10.85 -1.76 0.87
N ALA A 74 -9.91 -1.98 -0.07
CA ALA A 74 -8.61 -1.30 -0.09
C ALA A 74 -8.77 0.21 -0.35
N PHE A 75 -9.64 0.60 -1.28
CA PHE A 75 -9.99 2.02 -1.47
C PHE A 75 -10.63 2.61 -0.21
N CYS A 76 -11.59 1.90 0.39
CA CYS A 76 -12.35 2.39 1.54
C CYS A 76 -11.45 2.60 2.76
N GLU A 77 -10.59 1.62 3.05
CA GLU A 77 -9.56 1.69 4.09
C GLU A 77 -8.63 2.87 3.85
N SER A 78 -8.06 2.97 2.64
CA SER A 78 -7.11 4.03 2.31
C SER A 78 -7.74 5.41 2.49
N ILE A 79 -8.96 5.62 1.99
CA ILE A 79 -9.69 6.88 2.17
C ILE A 79 -9.84 7.19 3.67
N LEU A 80 -10.34 6.25 4.48
CA LEU A 80 -10.56 6.49 5.91
C LEU A 80 -9.25 6.80 6.66
N ARG A 81 -8.17 6.12 6.31
CA ARG A 81 -6.83 6.38 6.86
C ARG A 81 -6.32 7.78 6.53
N TYR A 82 -6.46 8.22 5.28
CA TYR A 82 -6.08 9.59 4.88
C TYR A 82 -7.00 10.68 5.45
N HIS A 83 -8.19 10.30 5.94
CA HIS A 83 -9.05 11.14 6.77
C HIS A 83 -8.64 11.14 8.26
N GLY A 84 -7.55 10.47 8.63
CA GLY A 84 -6.93 10.51 9.96
C GLY A 84 -7.41 9.45 10.94
N TYR A 85 -8.16 8.44 10.49
CA TYR A 85 -8.64 7.36 11.34
C TYR A 85 -7.66 6.19 11.41
N LYS A 86 -7.55 5.55 12.58
CA LYS A 86 -6.83 4.28 12.73
C LYS A 86 -7.66 3.16 12.12
N THR A 87 -7.16 2.55 11.05
CA THR A 87 -7.91 1.54 10.29
C THR A 87 -7.46 0.13 10.60
N GLY A 88 -8.41 -0.80 10.65
CA GLY A 88 -8.19 -2.23 10.54
C GLY A 88 -8.69 -2.72 9.18
N PHE A 89 -8.00 -3.67 8.57
CA PHE A 89 -8.38 -4.22 7.28
C PHE A 89 -8.26 -5.74 7.27
N TYR A 90 -9.35 -6.41 6.92
CA TYR A 90 -9.40 -7.87 6.80
C TYR A 90 -9.80 -8.31 5.40
N SER A 91 -8.95 -9.13 4.76
CA SER A 91 -9.14 -9.56 3.37
C SER A 91 -8.80 -11.02 3.09
N SER A 92 -9.21 -11.48 1.90
CA SER A 92 -8.82 -12.80 1.40
C SER A 92 -8.89 -12.93 -0.13
N PRO A 93 -8.04 -13.78 -0.74
CA PRO A 93 -6.84 -14.42 -0.18
C PRO A 93 -5.64 -13.46 -0.08
N HIS A 94 -4.50 -13.94 0.43
CA HIS A 94 -3.19 -13.27 0.31
C HIS A 94 -2.46 -13.70 -0.97
N LEU A 95 -1.42 -12.95 -1.38
CA LEU A 95 -0.60 -13.28 -2.55
C LEU A 95 0.73 -13.95 -2.17
N LEU A 96 1.44 -13.41 -1.18
CA LEU A 96 2.75 -13.88 -0.69
C LEU A 96 2.66 -14.45 0.73
N GLU A 97 2.17 -13.66 1.68
CA GLU A 97 2.22 -13.93 3.11
C GLU A 97 0.85 -13.77 3.78
N VAL A 98 0.57 -14.60 4.78
CA VAL A 98 -0.70 -14.58 5.51
C VAL A 98 -1.03 -13.26 6.20
N ARG A 99 -0.01 -12.48 6.57
CA ARG A 99 -0.16 -11.17 7.23
C ARG A 99 -0.86 -10.14 6.35
N GLU A 100 -0.79 -10.27 5.02
CA GLU A 100 -1.50 -9.38 4.10
C GLU A 100 -3.01 -9.30 4.36
N ARG A 101 -3.57 -10.37 4.95
CA ARG A 101 -4.99 -10.49 5.29
C ARG A 101 -5.39 -9.63 6.47
N ILE A 102 -4.46 -9.21 7.33
CA ILE A 102 -4.73 -8.42 8.53
C ILE A 102 -3.79 -7.22 8.52
N ARG A 103 -4.32 -6.04 8.20
CA ARG A 103 -3.54 -4.81 8.16
C ARG A 103 -4.03 -3.81 9.19
N ILE A 104 -3.11 -3.01 9.71
CA ILE A 104 -3.37 -1.84 10.53
C ILE A 104 -2.77 -0.65 9.79
N ASP A 105 -3.56 0.40 9.60
CA ASP A 105 -3.13 1.63 8.92
C ASP A 105 -2.48 1.39 7.54
N GLY A 106 -3.08 0.49 6.75
CA GLY A 106 -2.61 0.12 5.41
C GLY A 106 -1.50 -0.93 5.37
N GLU A 107 -0.83 -1.21 6.49
CA GLU A 107 0.32 -2.10 6.55
C GLU A 107 -0.01 -3.48 7.14
N PRO A 108 0.47 -4.60 6.55
CA PRO A 108 0.40 -5.91 7.18
C PRO A 108 0.97 -5.89 8.60
N ILE A 109 0.30 -6.56 9.54
CA ILE A 109 0.82 -6.70 10.91
C ILE A 109 2.22 -7.33 10.89
N SER A 110 3.08 -7.01 11.85
CA SER A 110 4.45 -7.55 11.91
C SER A 110 4.48 -9.07 12.18
N HIS A 111 5.61 -9.73 11.86
CA HIS A 111 5.84 -11.14 12.20
C HIS A 111 5.61 -11.42 13.69
N ASP A 112 6.15 -10.58 14.57
CA ASP A 112 5.99 -10.71 16.02
C ASP A 112 4.55 -10.55 16.45
N MET A 113 3.86 -9.53 15.95
CA MET A 113 2.45 -9.30 16.26
C MET A 113 1.59 -10.46 15.79
N PHE A 114 1.85 -11.00 14.60
CA PHE A 114 1.18 -12.20 14.11
C PHE A 114 1.43 -13.39 15.05
N ALA A 115 2.68 -13.73 15.33
CA ALA A 115 3.04 -14.89 16.14
C ALA A 115 2.46 -14.81 17.56
N GLN A 116 2.57 -13.64 18.21
CA GLN A 116 2.04 -13.42 19.55
C GLN A 116 0.52 -13.60 19.62
N ASN A 117 -0.22 -12.97 18.70
CA ASN A 117 -1.67 -13.07 18.68
C ASN A 117 -2.14 -14.46 18.23
N PHE A 118 -1.42 -15.10 17.30
CA PHE A 118 -1.68 -16.49 16.91
C PHE A 118 -1.62 -17.41 18.13
N TRP A 119 -0.50 -17.44 18.86
CA TRP A 119 -0.34 -18.33 20.01
C TRP A 119 -1.29 -17.99 21.16
N TYR A 120 -1.60 -16.71 21.36
CA TYR A 120 -2.60 -16.27 22.34
C TYR A 120 -3.99 -16.86 22.07
N ILE A 121 -4.42 -16.86 20.80
CA ILE A 121 -5.72 -17.39 20.37
C ILE A 121 -5.69 -18.92 20.32
N TYR A 122 -4.65 -19.49 19.70
CA TYR A 122 -4.45 -20.93 19.56
C TYR A 122 -4.49 -21.62 20.92
N ASN A 123 -3.71 -21.16 21.90
CA ASN A 123 -3.63 -21.83 23.20
C ASN A 123 -4.97 -21.80 23.97
N ARG A 124 -5.78 -20.75 23.82
CA ARG A 124 -7.12 -20.70 24.41
C ARG A 124 -8.09 -21.66 23.73
N LEU A 125 -8.12 -21.63 22.40
CA LEU A 125 -9.00 -22.49 21.64
C LEU A 125 -8.63 -23.96 21.79
N SER A 126 -7.34 -24.30 21.83
CA SER A 126 -6.87 -25.68 22.03
C SER A 126 -7.21 -26.23 23.42
N LYS A 127 -7.33 -25.36 24.42
CA LYS A 127 -7.78 -25.75 25.76
C LYS A 127 -9.27 -26.11 25.78
N ASP A 128 -10.10 -25.29 25.14
CA ASP A 128 -11.56 -25.45 25.17
C ASP A 128 -12.08 -26.39 24.06
N PHE A 129 -11.32 -26.56 22.98
CA PHE A 129 -11.67 -27.33 21.78
C PHE A 129 -10.48 -28.15 21.23
N PRO A 130 -9.86 -29.06 22.03
CA PRO A 130 -8.64 -29.76 21.66
C PRO A 130 -8.74 -30.57 20.36
N GLU A 131 -9.92 -31.13 20.06
CA GLU A 131 -10.16 -31.96 18.87
C GLU A 131 -10.90 -31.24 17.74
N ASN A 132 -11.32 -29.99 17.96
CA ASN A 132 -12.21 -29.28 17.05
C ASN A 132 -11.86 -27.79 16.97
N LEU A 133 -10.60 -27.50 16.68
CA LEU A 133 -10.14 -26.13 16.41
C LEU A 133 -10.82 -25.53 15.18
N PRO A 134 -11.06 -24.20 15.16
CA PRO A 134 -11.60 -23.56 13.97
C PRO A 134 -10.66 -23.76 12.78
N VAL A 135 -11.24 -24.18 11.65
CA VAL A 135 -10.50 -24.30 10.40
C VAL A 135 -9.87 -22.97 9.99
N TYR A 136 -8.79 -23.03 9.21
CA TYR A 136 -7.91 -21.94 8.78
C TYR A 136 -8.58 -20.55 8.69
N PHE A 137 -9.62 -20.40 7.86
CA PHE A 137 -10.25 -19.10 7.63
C PHE A 137 -11.00 -18.56 8.86
N ARG A 138 -11.64 -19.43 9.64
CA ARG A 138 -12.33 -19.05 10.88
C ARG A 138 -11.35 -18.62 11.95
N PHE A 139 -10.22 -19.33 12.06
CA PHE A 139 -9.15 -18.96 12.97
C PHE A 139 -8.63 -17.55 12.67
N LEU A 140 -8.33 -17.27 11.39
CA LEU A 140 -7.86 -15.95 10.97
C LEU A 140 -8.87 -14.85 11.23
N THR A 141 -10.17 -15.10 11.02
CA THR A 141 -11.22 -14.12 11.33
C THR A 141 -11.27 -13.80 12.83
N ILE A 142 -11.16 -14.82 13.70
CA ILE A 142 -11.09 -14.61 15.15
C ILE A 142 -9.86 -13.78 15.52
N MET A 143 -8.70 -14.10 14.94
CA MET A 143 -7.45 -13.40 15.19
C MET A 143 -7.51 -11.95 14.71
N ALA A 144 -8.10 -11.67 13.54
CA ALA A 144 -8.30 -10.33 13.02
C ALA A 144 -9.16 -9.48 13.97
N PHE A 145 -10.31 -10.01 14.42
CA PHE A 145 -11.17 -9.30 15.39
C PHE A 145 -10.46 -9.08 16.72
N HIS A 146 -9.70 -10.07 17.22
CA HIS A 146 -8.88 -9.90 18.43
C HIS A 146 -7.91 -8.73 18.28
N ILE A 147 -7.18 -8.69 17.17
CA ILE A 147 -6.17 -7.68 16.87
C ILE A 147 -6.82 -6.31 16.76
N PHE A 148 -7.90 -6.15 15.99
CA PHE A 148 -8.56 -4.85 15.82
C PHE A 148 -9.11 -4.29 17.14
N LEU A 149 -9.66 -5.14 17.99
CA LEU A 149 -10.10 -4.76 19.34
C LEU A 149 -8.93 -4.38 20.25
N LYS A 150 -7.83 -5.13 20.20
CA LYS A 150 -6.63 -4.88 21.00
C LYS A 150 -5.94 -3.58 20.58
N GLU A 151 -5.84 -3.35 19.28
CA GLU A 151 -5.25 -2.15 18.68
C GLU A 151 -6.18 -0.95 18.72
N LYS A 152 -7.44 -1.13 19.13
CA LYS A 152 -8.46 -0.06 19.23
C LYS A 152 -8.57 0.71 17.91
N VAL A 153 -8.69 0.00 16.79
CA VAL A 153 -8.93 0.65 15.50
C VAL A 153 -10.25 1.42 15.56
N ASP A 154 -10.27 2.60 14.95
CA ASP A 154 -11.47 3.43 14.87
C ASP A 154 -12.50 2.80 13.93
N VAL A 155 -12.03 2.09 12.90
CA VAL A 155 -12.87 1.39 11.92
C VAL A 155 -12.16 0.16 11.36
N ALA A 156 -12.88 -0.96 11.27
CA ALA A 156 -12.42 -2.15 10.58
C ALA A 156 -13.19 -2.33 9.26
N VAL A 157 -12.45 -2.38 8.14
CA VAL A 157 -13.00 -2.69 6.81
C VAL A 157 -12.84 -4.19 6.58
N ILE A 158 -13.97 -4.91 6.54
CA ILE A 158 -14.02 -6.37 6.53
C ILE A 158 -14.53 -6.87 5.19
N GLU A 159 -13.69 -7.60 4.46
CA GLU A 159 -14.12 -8.38 3.30
C GLU A 159 -14.74 -9.72 3.75
N VAL A 160 -15.90 -10.05 3.19
CA VAL A 160 -16.49 -11.39 3.31
C VAL A 160 -15.68 -12.41 2.52
N GLY A 161 -15.42 -13.58 3.09
CA GLY A 161 -14.76 -14.68 2.41
C GLY A 161 -15.60 -15.25 1.27
N ILE A 162 -16.59 -16.10 1.60
CA ILE A 162 -17.46 -16.76 0.62
C ILE A 162 -18.92 -16.63 1.07
N GLY A 163 -19.79 -16.25 0.13
CA GLY A 163 -21.22 -16.05 0.41
C GLY A 163 -21.49 -14.74 1.13
N GLY A 164 -22.03 -14.82 2.35
CA GLY A 164 -22.42 -13.69 3.20
C GLY A 164 -23.20 -14.16 4.42
N GLU A 165 -24.41 -14.71 4.23
CA GLU A 165 -25.32 -15.15 5.30
C GLU A 165 -24.64 -16.03 6.36
N LEU A 166 -23.92 -17.07 5.93
CA LEU A 166 -23.24 -18.02 6.82
C LEU A 166 -21.71 -17.88 6.79
N ASP A 167 -21.19 -16.78 6.22
CA ASP A 167 -19.76 -16.50 6.27
C ASP A 167 -19.33 -16.24 7.72
N CYS A 168 -18.12 -16.67 8.08
CA CYS A 168 -17.64 -16.52 9.46
C CYS A 168 -17.45 -15.06 9.90
N THR A 169 -17.34 -14.12 8.97
CA THR A 169 -17.32 -12.68 9.27
C THR A 169 -18.71 -12.15 9.63
N ASN A 170 -19.79 -12.82 9.22
CA ASN A 170 -21.17 -12.37 9.44
C ASN A 170 -21.68 -12.58 10.89
N VAL A 171 -20.80 -13.04 11.79
CA VAL A 171 -21.01 -13.02 13.24
C VAL A 171 -21.05 -11.62 13.83
N LEU A 172 -20.62 -10.61 13.07
CA LEU A 172 -20.81 -9.20 13.38
C LEU A 172 -22.30 -8.87 13.36
N GLU A 173 -22.83 -8.38 14.48
CA GLU A 173 -24.26 -8.10 14.63
C GLU A 173 -24.58 -6.60 14.49
N ARG A 174 -23.68 -5.72 14.94
CA ARG A 174 -23.78 -4.27 14.77
C ARG A 174 -22.84 -3.80 13.67
N VAL A 175 -23.39 -3.56 12.48
CA VAL A 175 -22.64 -3.08 11.32
C VAL A 175 -23.35 -1.84 10.76
N PRO A 176 -22.80 -0.62 10.94
CA PRO A 176 -23.47 0.61 10.49
C PRO A 176 -23.53 0.73 8.97
N VAL A 177 -22.55 0.18 8.25
CA VAL A 177 -22.42 0.35 6.79
C VAL A 177 -22.05 -0.98 6.13
N VAL A 178 -22.79 -1.34 5.08
CA VAL A 178 -22.57 -2.56 4.30
C VAL A 178 -22.49 -2.28 2.81
N GLY A 179 -21.61 -2.99 2.11
CA GLY A 179 -21.40 -2.86 0.66
C GLY A 179 -21.57 -4.18 -0.08
N ILE A 180 -22.28 -4.18 -1.20
CA ILE A 180 -22.37 -5.30 -2.14
C ILE A 180 -21.71 -4.90 -3.46
N THR A 181 -20.54 -5.46 -3.75
CA THR A 181 -19.87 -5.27 -5.04
C THR A 181 -20.53 -6.11 -6.14
N SER A 182 -19.99 -6.08 -7.36
CA SER A 182 -20.60 -6.78 -8.51
C SER A 182 -20.88 -8.26 -8.23
N LEU A 183 -22.10 -8.68 -8.55
CA LEU A 183 -22.57 -10.05 -8.46
C LEU A 183 -22.42 -10.77 -9.80
N GLY A 184 -22.03 -12.02 -9.72
CA GLY A 184 -21.86 -12.91 -10.86
C GLY A 184 -21.79 -14.35 -10.40
N ILE A 185 -21.95 -15.28 -11.34
CA ILE A 185 -21.88 -16.72 -11.08
C ILE A 185 -20.46 -17.10 -10.67
N ASP A 186 -20.31 -17.54 -9.43
CA ASP A 186 -19.05 -18.06 -8.88
C ASP A 186 -19.38 -18.95 -7.68
N HIS A 187 -18.52 -19.92 -7.38
CA HIS A 187 -18.70 -20.85 -6.25
C HIS A 187 -20.06 -21.59 -6.25
N THR A 188 -20.52 -22.05 -7.41
CA THR A 188 -21.85 -22.66 -7.58
C THR A 188 -22.12 -23.88 -6.71
N ASN A 189 -21.06 -24.60 -6.33
CA ASN A 189 -21.16 -25.76 -5.43
C ASN A 189 -21.54 -25.38 -3.99
N LEU A 190 -21.33 -24.12 -3.59
CA LEU A 190 -21.60 -23.62 -2.24
C LEU A 190 -22.77 -22.65 -2.18
N LEU A 191 -22.91 -21.78 -3.19
CA LEU A 191 -23.83 -20.64 -3.16
C LEU A 191 -25.07 -20.81 -4.04
N GLY A 192 -25.24 -21.99 -4.63
CA GLY A 192 -26.26 -22.25 -5.64
C GLY A 192 -25.80 -21.94 -7.06
N SER A 193 -26.55 -22.42 -8.04
CA SER A 193 -26.22 -22.33 -9.46
C SER A 193 -26.79 -21.08 -10.15
N THR A 194 -27.63 -20.31 -9.45
CA THR A 194 -28.33 -19.15 -9.99
C THR A 194 -27.83 -17.83 -9.40
N ILE A 195 -28.05 -16.72 -10.10
CA ILE A 195 -27.62 -15.40 -9.61
C ILE A 195 -28.46 -14.95 -8.41
N GLU A 196 -29.69 -15.43 -8.31
CA GLU A 196 -30.65 -15.19 -7.24
C GLU A 196 -30.18 -15.81 -5.92
N GLU A 197 -29.77 -17.08 -5.94
CA GLU A 197 -29.21 -17.77 -4.76
C GLU A 197 -27.93 -17.05 -4.28
N ILE A 198 -27.05 -16.69 -5.22
CA ILE A 198 -25.83 -15.94 -4.94
C ILE A 198 -26.14 -14.57 -4.30
N ALA A 199 -27.13 -13.84 -4.81
CA ALA A 199 -27.58 -12.57 -4.26
C ALA A 199 -28.20 -12.73 -2.86
N TRP A 200 -28.95 -13.82 -2.63
CA TRP A 200 -29.53 -14.13 -1.32
C TRP A 200 -28.44 -14.36 -0.28
N HIS A 201 -27.43 -15.16 -0.61
CA HIS A 201 -26.30 -15.40 0.27
C HIS A 201 -25.53 -14.11 0.57
N LYS A 202 -25.23 -13.30 -0.45
CA LYS A 202 -24.39 -12.09 -0.27
C LYS A 202 -25.10 -10.97 0.48
N SER A 203 -26.40 -10.79 0.25
CA SER A 203 -27.22 -9.86 1.04
C SER A 203 -27.44 -10.30 2.48
N GLY A 204 -27.00 -11.51 2.88
CA GLY A 204 -27.05 -11.95 4.27
C GLY A 204 -26.22 -11.13 5.25
N ILE A 205 -25.33 -10.26 4.75
CA ILE A 205 -24.63 -9.28 5.59
C ILE A 205 -25.47 -8.07 5.96
N PHE A 206 -26.64 -7.87 5.33
CA PHE A 206 -27.54 -6.78 5.68
C PHE A 206 -28.00 -6.92 7.13
N LYS A 207 -27.85 -5.84 7.91
CA LYS A 207 -28.25 -5.77 9.32
C LYS A 207 -29.34 -4.74 9.50
N GLU A 208 -30.18 -4.95 10.51
CA GLU A 208 -31.20 -3.99 10.89
C GLU A 208 -30.54 -2.63 11.19
N ASN A 209 -31.10 -1.55 10.62
CA ASN A 209 -30.58 -0.17 10.72
C ASN A 209 -29.21 0.09 10.08
N SER A 210 -28.62 -0.86 9.33
CA SER A 210 -27.44 -0.57 8.53
C SER A 210 -27.79 0.34 7.35
N LYS A 211 -26.80 1.06 6.80
CA LYS A 211 -26.91 1.69 5.47
C LYS A 211 -26.26 0.76 4.46
N ALA A 212 -27.06 0.16 3.58
CA ALA A 212 -26.55 -0.71 2.52
C ALA A 212 -26.34 0.05 1.21
N TYR A 213 -25.24 -0.28 0.53
CA TYR A 213 -24.91 0.23 -0.79
C TYR A 213 -24.57 -0.93 -1.72
N THR A 214 -25.00 -0.85 -2.96
CA THR A 214 -24.64 -1.80 -4.02
C THR A 214 -24.24 -1.05 -5.27
N VAL A 215 -23.57 -1.72 -6.19
CA VAL A 215 -23.38 -1.26 -7.57
C VAL A 215 -24.54 -1.74 -8.46
N PRO A 216 -24.68 -1.30 -9.72
CA PRO A 216 -25.62 -1.90 -10.66
C PRO A 216 -25.43 -3.42 -10.76
N GLN A 217 -26.53 -4.15 -10.72
CA GLN A 217 -26.54 -5.62 -10.75
C GLN A 217 -27.44 -6.14 -11.88
N PRO A 218 -27.29 -7.42 -12.29
CA PRO A 218 -28.31 -8.08 -13.09
C PRO A 218 -29.69 -7.97 -12.43
N ALA A 219 -30.75 -7.79 -13.24
CA ALA A 219 -32.09 -7.50 -12.74
C ALA A 219 -32.58 -8.50 -11.68
N ASN A 220 -32.37 -9.81 -11.91
CA ASN A 220 -32.76 -10.85 -10.98
C ASN A 220 -31.99 -10.77 -9.65
N ALA A 221 -30.70 -10.43 -9.69
CA ALA A 221 -29.89 -10.24 -8.50
C ALA A 221 -30.36 -9.01 -7.72
N MET A 222 -30.61 -7.90 -8.41
CA MET A 222 -31.09 -6.65 -7.81
C MET A 222 -32.45 -6.84 -7.12
N LYS A 223 -33.36 -7.61 -7.73
CA LYS A 223 -34.64 -7.98 -7.13
C LYS A 223 -34.44 -8.64 -5.76
N ILE A 224 -33.56 -9.65 -5.67
CA ILE A 224 -33.25 -10.32 -4.41
C ILE A 224 -32.64 -9.35 -3.39
N LEU A 225 -31.72 -8.47 -3.81
CA LEU A 225 -31.14 -7.47 -2.89
C LEU A 225 -32.22 -6.55 -2.30
N LEU A 226 -33.21 -6.12 -3.10
CA LEU A 226 -34.32 -5.27 -2.64
C LEU A 226 -35.29 -6.02 -1.71
N GLU A 227 -35.57 -7.30 -1.97
CA GLU A 227 -36.40 -8.14 -1.09
C GLU A 227 -35.70 -8.35 0.25
N ARG A 228 -34.40 -8.64 0.22
CA ARG A 228 -33.57 -8.88 1.40
C ARG A 228 -33.35 -7.60 2.21
N SER A 229 -33.23 -6.44 1.57
CA SER A 229 -33.14 -5.17 2.29
C SER A 229 -34.41 -4.88 3.09
N LYS A 230 -35.59 -5.19 2.53
CA LYS A 230 -36.88 -5.09 3.24
C LYS A 230 -36.97 -6.09 4.40
N GLU A 231 -36.63 -7.36 4.16
CA GLU A 231 -36.62 -8.41 5.20
C GLU A 231 -35.72 -8.03 6.38
N ARG A 232 -34.53 -7.50 6.09
CA ARG A 232 -33.53 -7.10 7.08
C ARG A 232 -33.74 -5.68 7.61
N LYS A 233 -34.79 -4.97 7.18
CA LYS A 233 -35.11 -3.59 7.57
C LYS A 233 -33.91 -2.63 7.43
N THR A 234 -33.28 -2.67 6.27
CA THR A 234 -32.14 -1.81 5.90
C THR A 234 -32.49 -1.01 4.64
N SER A 235 -31.97 0.22 4.55
CA SER A 235 -31.98 0.95 3.28
C SER A 235 -30.96 0.33 2.33
N ILE A 236 -31.21 0.38 1.02
CA ILE A 236 -30.24 0.02 -0.01
C ILE A 236 -30.22 1.10 -1.10
N GLU A 237 -29.02 1.56 -1.47
CA GLU A 237 -28.79 2.54 -2.53
C GLU A 237 -27.88 1.97 -3.62
N VAL A 238 -28.18 2.27 -4.89
CA VAL A 238 -27.39 1.84 -6.05
C VAL A 238 -26.41 2.94 -6.45
N ILE A 239 -25.11 2.61 -6.44
CA ILE A 239 -24.02 3.54 -6.72
C ILE A 239 -23.49 3.31 -8.12
N HIS A 240 -23.67 4.31 -8.99
CA HIS A 240 -23.08 4.36 -10.32
C HIS A 240 -21.65 4.92 -10.26
N PRO A 241 -20.81 4.65 -11.28
CA PRO A 241 -19.47 5.23 -11.34
C PRO A 241 -19.54 6.76 -11.35
N PHE A 242 -18.87 7.39 -10.40
CA PHE A 242 -18.63 8.85 -10.36
C PHE A 242 -17.17 9.19 -10.05
N VAL A 243 -16.39 8.21 -9.58
CA VAL A 243 -14.95 8.34 -9.35
C VAL A 243 -14.21 7.93 -10.61
N THR A 244 -13.26 8.76 -11.03
CA THR A 244 -12.26 8.37 -12.04
C THR A 244 -10.91 8.19 -11.35
N ILE A 245 -10.36 6.98 -11.40
CA ILE A 245 -8.98 6.73 -10.96
C ILE A 245 -8.04 7.10 -12.09
N GLU A 246 -7.10 7.99 -11.81
CA GLU A 246 -6.02 8.34 -12.72
C GLU A 246 -4.76 7.56 -12.33
N ASP A 247 -4.19 6.79 -13.25
CA ASP A 247 -2.85 6.18 -13.09
C ASP A 247 -1.92 6.73 -14.18
N ASN A 248 -1.42 7.96 -13.99
CA ASN A 248 -0.40 8.60 -14.83
C ASN A 248 -0.61 8.44 -16.35
N GLY A 249 -1.87 8.54 -16.82
CA GLY A 249 -2.25 8.41 -18.22
C GLY A 249 -2.49 6.97 -18.73
N ARG A 250 -2.62 5.98 -17.85
CA ARG A 250 -2.93 4.59 -18.19
C ARG A 250 -4.41 4.29 -18.09
N SER A 251 -4.90 3.44 -19.00
CA SER A 251 -6.29 3.00 -19.00
C SER A 251 -6.53 2.06 -17.81
N ILE A 252 -7.39 2.47 -16.88
CA ILE A 252 -7.91 1.62 -15.82
C ILE A 252 -9.29 1.10 -16.26
N PRO A 253 -9.65 -0.16 -15.97
CA PRO A 253 -10.98 -0.67 -16.26
C PRO A 253 -12.09 0.07 -15.52
N GLU A 254 -13.24 0.26 -16.17
CA GLU A 254 -14.42 0.91 -15.58
C GLU A 254 -14.89 0.25 -14.26
N VAL A 255 -14.70 -1.06 -14.12
CA VAL A 255 -15.00 -1.80 -12.88
C VAL A 255 -14.21 -1.26 -11.68
N PHE A 256 -13.03 -0.70 -11.90
CA PHE A 256 -12.21 -0.10 -10.86
C PHE A 256 -12.78 1.25 -10.39
N ASN A 257 -13.22 2.08 -11.34
CA ASN A 257 -13.94 3.34 -11.07
C ASN A 257 -15.23 3.08 -10.28
N LEU A 258 -15.95 2.01 -10.63
CA LEU A 258 -17.14 1.57 -9.91
C LEU A 258 -16.82 1.14 -8.47
N ASN A 259 -15.79 0.30 -8.27
CA ASN A 259 -15.34 -0.12 -6.94
C ASN A 259 -14.90 1.09 -6.09
N ALA A 260 -14.19 2.05 -6.67
CA ALA A 260 -13.78 3.27 -6.00
C ALA A 260 -14.97 4.16 -5.62
N SER A 261 -15.97 4.27 -6.51
CA SER A 261 -17.21 5.02 -6.26
C SER A 261 -18.00 4.43 -5.09
N LEU A 262 -18.12 3.10 -5.04
CA LEU A 262 -18.70 2.39 -3.91
C LEU A 262 -17.87 2.63 -2.64
N ALA A 263 -16.55 2.50 -2.70
CA ALA A 263 -15.66 2.70 -1.56
C ALA A 263 -15.74 4.10 -0.95
N VAL A 264 -15.74 5.16 -1.79
CA VAL A 264 -15.98 6.54 -1.36
C VAL A 264 -17.33 6.62 -0.63
N THR A 265 -18.38 6.02 -1.19
CA THR A 265 -19.71 6.05 -0.58
C THR A 265 -19.74 5.36 0.78
N LEU A 266 -19.11 4.19 0.90
CA LEU A 266 -19.00 3.45 2.15
C LEU A 266 -18.24 4.25 3.22
N ALA A 267 -17.09 4.82 2.85
CA ALA A 267 -16.28 5.63 3.76
C ALA A 267 -17.07 6.85 4.27
N TYR A 268 -17.68 7.63 3.38
CA TYR A 268 -18.46 8.81 3.77
C TYR A 268 -19.73 8.46 4.55
N SER A 269 -20.37 7.33 4.26
CA SER A 269 -21.50 6.86 5.06
C SER A 269 -21.08 6.58 6.51
N TRP A 270 -19.93 5.92 6.69
CA TRP A 270 -19.38 5.62 8.00
C TRP A 270 -18.91 6.88 8.74
N LEU A 271 -18.24 7.80 8.04
CA LEU A 271 -17.84 9.11 8.60
C LEU A 271 -19.05 9.88 9.12
N LYS A 272 -20.18 9.85 8.41
CA LYS A 272 -21.44 10.48 8.86
C LYS A 272 -22.06 9.80 10.09
N THR A 273 -21.85 8.51 10.30
CA THR A 273 -22.44 7.79 11.45
C THR A 273 -21.59 7.89 12.71
N ASN A 274 -20.28 8.15 12.59
CA ASN A 274 -19.32 8.05 13.69
C ASN A 274 -18.57 9.36 14.01
N SER A 275 -18.90 10.48 13.37
CA SER A 275 -18.25 11.76 13.67
C SER A 275 -18.81 12.40 14.96
N SER A 276 -17.98 12.43 16.01
CA SER A 276 -17.92 13.54 16.99
C SER A 276 -17.03 14.69 16.49
N ILE A 277 -16.54 14.59 15.26
CA ILE A 277 -15.59 15.52 14.63
C ILE A 277 -16.35 16.42 13.67
N ASN A 278 -16.22 17.72 13.90
CA ASN A 278 -16.83 18.83 13.17
C ASN A 278 -16.10 19.04 11.82
N ILE A 279 -16.06 18.01 10.97
CA ILE A 279 -15.80 18.25 9.55
C ILE A 279 -16.99 19.08 9.07
N SER A 280 -16.74 20.28 8.56
CA SER A 280 -17.78 21.15 8.02
C SER A 280 -18.48 20.44 6.85
N LEU A 281 -19.51 19.65 7.17
CA LEU A 281 -20.31 18.89 6.22
C LEU A 281 -21.04 19.80 5.21
N LYS A 282 -20.97 21.13 5.39
CA LYS A 282 -21.48 22.13 4.43
C LYS A 282 -20.73 22.12 3.09
N GLU A 283 -19.51 21.58 3.00
CA GLU A 283 -18.81 21.38 1.71
C GLU A 283 -19.07 20.00 1.06
N PHE A 284 -19.75 19.09 1.77
CA PHE A 284 -19.89 17.67 1.41
C PHE A 284 -21.31 17.19 1.06
N ALA A 285 -22.30 18.08 1.16
CA ALA A 285 -23.69 17.65 1.25
C ALA A 285 -24.31 17.22 -0.09
N ASP A 286 -23.98 17.88 -1.20
CA ASP A 286 -24.94 17.93 -2.31
C ASP A 286 -24.50 17.28 -3.63
N HIS A 287 -23.27 16.79 -3.78
CA HIS A 287 -22.86 16.11 -5.03
C HIS A 287 -21.87 14.94 -4.83
N PRO A 288 -22.11 13.75 -5.41
CA PRO A 288 -21.16 12.63 -5.37
C PRO A 288 -19.75 12.97 -5.89
N SER A 289 -19.65 13.88 -6.89
CA SER A 289 -18.37 14.31 -7.44
C SER A 289 -17.54 15.15 -6.47
N THR A 290 -18.15 15.96 -5.59
CA THR A 290 -17.39 16.76 -4.60
C THR A 290 -16.75 15.88 -3.53
N LYS A 291 -17.26 14.65 -3.32
CA LYS A 291 -16.65 13.67 -2.40
C LYS A 291 -15.30 13.18 -2.89
N GLN A 292 -15.13 13.00 -4.22
CA GLN A 292 -13.83 12.65 -4.79
C GLN A 292 -12.85 13.82 -4.64
N ASP A 293 -13.34 15.05 -4.71
CA ASP A 293 -12.48 16.23 -4.75
C ASP A 293 -11.82 16.61 -3.42
N HIS A 294 -12.27 16.04 -2.31
CA HIS A 294 -11.67 16.29 -1.01
C HIS A 294 -10.19 15.85 -0.98
N PRO A 295 -9.24 16.67 -0.47
CA PRO A 295 -7.81 16.37 -0.48
C PRO A 295 -7.45 14.99 0.08
N SER A 296 -7.99 14.62 1.26
CA SER A 296 -7.77 13.30 1.86
C SER A 296 -8.34 12.17 1.01
N THR A 297 -9.46 12.39 0.32
CA THR A 297 -10.04 11.37 -0.57
C THR A 297 -9.21 11.22 -1.83
N LYS A 298 -8.73 12.32 -2.44
CA LYS A 298 -7.77 12.25 -3.56
C LYS A 298 -6.51 11.49 -3.15
N GLN A 299 -5.94 11.81 -1.99
CA GLN A 299 -4.78 11.10 -1.48
C GLN A 299 -5.07 9.61 -1.22
N GLY A 300 -6.21 9.28 -0.61
CA GLY A 300 -6.60 7.89 -0.38
C GLY A 300 -6.83 7.10 -1.67
N LEU A 301 -7.44 7.73 -2.68
CA LEU A 301 -7.65 7.14 -4.01
C LEU A 301 -6.35 7.02 -4.83
N ALA A 302 -5.37 7.88 -4.59
CA ALA A 302 -4.07 7.83 -5.26
C ALA A 302 -3.08 6.86 -4.60
N ASN A 303 -3.17 6.65 -3.29
CA ASN A 303 -2.21 5.87 -2.49
C ASN A 303 -2.79 4.57 -1.90
N PHE A 304 -3.91 4.08 -2.44
CA PHE A 304 -4.42 2.75 -2.07
C PHE A 304 -3.43 1.67 -2.55
N ASN A 305 -3.28 0.59 -1.78
CA ASN A 305 -2.42 -0.53 -2.18
C ASN A 305 -3.22 -1.83 -2.32
N TRP A 306 -3.32 -2.35 -3.55
CA TRP A 306 -4.00 -3.61 -3.85
C TRP A 306 -3.30 -4.43 -4.95
N PRO A 307 -2.19 -5.14 -4.62
CA PRO A 307 -1.33 -5.80 -5.60
C PRO A 307 -2.05 -6.88 -6.43
N GLY A 308 -1.53 -7.12 -7.63
CA GLY A 308 -2.01 -8.17 -8.54
C GLY A 308 -3.36 -7.88 -9.20
N ARG A 309 -3.83 -6.62 -9.19
CA ARG A 309 -5.05 -6.15 -9.88
C ARG A 309 -4.75 -4.95 -10.78
N TYR A 310 -4.75 -5.19 -12.09
CA TYR A 310 -4.44 -4.19 -13.11
C TYR A 310 -3.14 -3.42 -12.81
N GLN A 311 -2.18 -4.12 -12.20
CA GLN A 311 -0.93 -3.54 -11.71
C GLN A 311 0.10 -3.58 -12.83
N ILE A 312 0.85 -2.49 -12.99
CA ILE A 312 1.92 -2.42 -13.98
C ILE A 312 3.24 -2.17 -13.27
N ILE A 313 4.17 -3.10 -13.44
CA ILE A 313 5.52 -3.03 -12.87
C ILE A 313 6.52 -2.91 -14.01
N PHE A 314 7.41 -1.94 -13.92
CA PHE A 314 8.56 -1.84 -14.81
C PHE A 314 9.74 -2.51 -14.13
N HIS A 315 10.31 -3.53 -14.75
CA HIS A 315 11.45 -4.26 -14.21
C HIS A 315 12.40 -4.64 -15.35
N ASN A 316 13.67 -4.25 -15.23
CA ASN A 316 14.66 -4.28 -16.31
C ASN A 316 14.17 -3.51 -17.55
N GLN A 317 13.98 -4.17 -18.69
CA GLN A 317 13.45 -3.55 -19.92
C GLN A 317 11.97 -3.89 -20.17
N VAL A 318 11.29 -4.58 -19.26
CA VAL A 318 9.96 -5.14 -19.50
C VAL A 318 8.89 -4.40 -18.69
N ASN A 319 7.78 -4.09 -19.34
CA ASN A 319 6.55 -3.69 -18.65
C ASN A 319 5.75 -4.95 -18.33
N TYR A 320 5.60 -5.28 -17.06
CA TYR A 320 4.78 -6.39 -16.59
C TYR A 320 3.38 -5.89 -16.25
N TYR A 321 2.38 -6.42 -16.95
CA TYR A 321 0.97 -6.18 -16.70
C TYR A 321 0.43 -7.37 -15.89
N LEU A 322 0.10 -7.13 -14.63
CA LEU A 322 -0.25 -8.17 -13.65
C LEU A 322 -1.74 -8.09 -13.32
N ASP A 323 -2.49 -9.16 -13.59
CA ASP A 323 -3.84 -9.31 -13.07
C ASP A 323 -4.21 -10.78 -12.82
N GLY A 324 -4.71 -11.06 -11.62
CA GLY A 324 -5.16 -12.39 -11.20
C GLY A 324 -6.53 -12.81 -11.75
N ALA A 325 -6.87 -12.49 -13.00
CA ALA A 325 -8.10 -12.97 -13.64
C ALA A 325 -8.12 -14.51 -13.67
N HIS A 326 -9.26 -15.09 -13.29
CA HIS A 326 -9.43 -16.55 -13.11
C HIS A 326 -10.88 -17.03 -13.36
N THR A 327 -11.71 -16.17 -13.96
CA THR A 327 -13.01 -16.51 -14.57
C THR A 327 -13.06 -15.94 -15.98
N PRO A 328 -13.88 -16.50 -16.89
CA PRO A 328 -14.01 -15.99 -18.26
C PRO A 328 -14.30 -14.49 -18.31
N GLU A 329 -15.21 -14.01 -17.48
CA GLU A 329 -15.63 -12.61 -17.42
C GLU A 329 -14.47 -11.71 -16.95
N SER A 330 -13.72 -12.14 -15.92
CA SER A 330 -12.54 -11.39 -15.47
C SER A 330 -11.42 -11.39 -16.50
N MET A 331 -11.28 -12.47 -17.29
CA MET A 331 -10.28 -12.57 -18.34
C MET A 331 -10.60 -11.63 -19.49
N GLU A 332 -11.87 -11.52 -19.89
CA GLU A 332 -12.29 -10.55 -20.92
C GLU A 332 -11.96 -9.10 -20.51
N ILE A 333 -12.18 -8.75 -19.24
CA ILE A 333 -11.81 -7.41 -18.71
C ILE A 333 -10.29 -7.24 -18.70
N CYS A 334 -9.54 -8.26 -18.26
CA CYS A 334 -8.08 -8.27 -18.26
C CYS A 334 -7.50 -8.06 -19.66
N VAL A 335 -8.05 -8.77 -20.66
CA VAL A 335 -7.66 -8.65 -22.07
C VAL A 335 -7.96 -7.26 -22.62
N LYS A 336 -9.17 -6.72 -22.35
CA LYS A 336 -9.53 -5.35 -22.76
C LYS A 336 -8.57 -4.31 -22.19
N TRP A 337 -8.27 -4.44 -20.90
CA TRP A 337 -7.30 -3.60 -20.20
C TRP A 337 -5.91 -3.67 -20.83
N PHE A 338 -5.36 -4.89 -20.97
CA PHE A 338 -4.03 -5.10 -21.54
C PHE A 338 -3.92 -4.55 -22.97
N LYS A 339 -4.93 -4.79 -23.81
CA LYS A 339 -5.01 -4.24 -25.18
C LYS A 339 -5.04 -2.72 -25.17
N ALA A 340 -5.84 -2.10 -24.31
CA ALA A 340 -5.92 -0.65 -24.21
C ALA A 340 -4.58 -0.06 -23.75
N ALA A 341 -3.96 -0.66 -22.74
CA ALA A 341 -2.70 -0.19 -22.15
C ALA A 341 -1.49 -0.38 -23.08
N THR A 342 -1.54 -1.35 -23.99
CA THR A 342 -0.47 -1.63 -24.97
C THR A 342 -0.78 -1.11 -26.38
N LYS A 343 -1.93 -0.45 -26.61
CA LYS A 343 -2.40 -0.04 -27.95
C LYS A 343 -1.39 0.82 -28.72
N LYS A 344 -0.69 1.71 -28.03
CA LYS A 344 0.32 2.63 -28.60
C LYS A 344 1.75 2.17 -28.34
N SER A 345 1.95 1.00 -27.73
CA SER A 345 3.27 0.51 -27.39
C SER A 345 3.91 -0.16 -28.62
N PRO A 346 5.15 0.20 -29.00
CA PRO A 346 5.88 -0.49 -30.07
C PRO A 346 6.50 -1.82 -29.59
N ARG A 347 6.35 -2.16 -28.30
CA ARG A 347 7.00 -3.31 -27.68
C ARG A 347 6.34 -4.61 -28.09
N ILE A 348 7.15 -5.66 -28.16
CA ILE A 348 6.68 -7.01 -28.45
C ILE A 348 5.89 -7.54 -27.24
N LYS A 349 4.79 -8.23 -27.49
CA LYS A 349 3.92 -8.75 -26.43
C LYS A 349 4.29 -10.17 -26.03
N VAL A 350 4.34 -10.42 -24.73
CA VAL A 350 4.64 -11.72 -24.12
C VAL A 350 3.51 -12.11 -23.17
N LEU A 351 3.22 -13.40 -23.07
CA LEU A 351 2.28 -13.95 -22.09
C LEU A 351 3.00 -14.89 -21.12
N ILE A 352 2.75 -14.72 -19.83
CA ILE A 352 3.04 -15.71 -18.78
C ILE A 352 1.70 -16.14 -18.19
N PHE A 353 1.37 -17.42 -18.32
CA PHE A 353 0.05 -17.93 -17.99
C PHE A 353 0.09 -19.21 -17.16
N ASN A 354 -0.82 -19.28 -16.19
CA ASN A 354 -1.17 -20.52 -15.50
C ASN A 354 -2.53 -20.43 -14.84
N MET A 355 -3.20 -21.56 -14.71
CA MET A 355 -4.52 -21.66 -14.09
C MET A 355 -4.59 -22.77 -13.04
N THR A 356 -5.21 -22.47 -11.91
CA THR A 356 -5.46 -23.42 -10.81
C THR A 356 -6.88 -23.99 -10.86
N GLY A 357 -7.06 -25.21 -10.34
CA GLY A 357 -8.37 -25.89 -10.28
C GLY A 357 -8.82 -26.50 -11.61
N GLU A 358 -10.07 -26.98 -11.60
CA GLU A 358 -10.79 -27.67 -12.69
C GLU A 358 -11.67 -26.71 -13.51
N ARG A 359 -11.22 -25.48 -13.73
CA ARG A 359 -11.99 -24.49 -14.50
C ARG A 359 -11.82 -24.70 -16.01
N ASP A 360 -12.65 -24.01 -16.79
CA ASP A 360 -12.61 -24.03 -18.25
C ASP A 360 -11.39 -23.26 -18.79
N VAL A 361 -10.24 -23.95 -18.85
CA VAL A 361 -8.99 -23.41 -19.39
C VAL A 361 -9.16 -22.97 -20.84
N GLU A 362 -9.92 -23.73 -21.62
CA GLU A 362 -10.09 -23.48 -23.05
C GLU A 362 -10.75 -22.12 -23.29
N ARG A 363 -11.85 -21.82 -22.59
CA ARG A 363 -12.52 -20.51 -22.69
C ARG A 363 -11.63 -19.35 -22.24
N MET A 364 -10.82 -19.57 -21.20
CA MET A 364 -9.85 -18.56 -20.73
C MET A 364 -8.78 -18.28 -21.80
N LEU A 365 -8.19 -19.33 -22.37
CA LEU A 365 -7.19 -19.22 -23.42
C LEU A 365 -7.77 -18.60 -24.71
N LYS A 366 -8.99 -18.97 -25.12
CA LYS A 366 -9.66 -18.37 -26.29
C LYS A 366 -9.73 -16.84 -26.19
N SER A 367 -9.95 -16.30 -25.00
CA SER A 367 -10.00 -14.84 -24.77
C SER A 367 -8.66 -14.14 -25.08
N LEU A 368 -7.54 -14.86 -24.96
CA LEU A 368 -6.18 -14.34 -25.13
C LEU A 368 -5.65 -14.42 -26.57
N LEU A 369 -6.32 -15.15 -27.48
CA LEU A 369 -5.83 -15.43 -28.84
C LEU A 369 -5.52 -14.17 -29.64
N HIS A 370 -6.35 -13.13 -29.49
CA HIS A 370 -6.25 -11.91 -30.28
C HIS A 370 -5.43 -10.80 -29.61
N CYS A 371 -4.53 -11.16 -28.70
CA CYS A 371 -3.61 -10.21 -28.05
C CYS A 371 -2.26 -10.09 -28.77
N ASP A 372 -2.03 -10.85 -29.85
CA ASP A 372 -0.81 -10.82 -30.67
C ASP A 372 0.47 -11.11 -29.87
N PHE A 373 0.43 -12.13 -29.02
CA PHE A 373 1.60 -12.55 -28.25
C PHE A 373 2.64 -13.19 -29.17
N TYR A 374 3.84 -12.62 -29.20
CA TYR A 374 4.99 -13.18 -29.91
C TYR A 374 5.55 -14.40 -29.18
N LYS A 375 5.56 -14.36 -27.84
CA LYS A 375 6.09 -15.43 -26.99
C LYS A 375 5.12 -15.75 -25.85
N VAL A 376 4.97 -17.04 -25.54
CA VAL A 376 4.04 -17.53 -24.51
C VAL A 376 4.74 -18.54 -23.61
N PHE A 377 4.69 -18.28 -22.30
CA PHE A 377 5.18 -19.16 -21.25
C PHE A 377 4.03 -19.73 -20.43
N PHE A 378 3.97 -21.06 -20.35
CA PHE A 378 3.16 -21.77 -19.37
C PHE A 378 4.05 -22.14 -18.19
N VAL A 379 3.82 -21.54 -17.03
CA VAL A 379 4.69 -21.68 -15.85
C VAL A 379 3.92 -22.23 -14.67
N PRO A 380 4.51 -23.08 -13.81
CA PRO A 380 3.87 -23.44 -12.55
C PRO A 380 3.78 -22.20 -11.62
N ASN A 381 2.94 -22.27 -10.59
CA ASN A 381 2.81 -21.17 -9.61
C ASN A 381 3.98 -21.16 -8.61
N ILE A 382 5.20 -21.32 -9.11
CA ILE A 382 6.43 -21.39 -8.35
C ILE A 382 7.23 -20.16 -8.73
N SER A 383 7.59 -19.33 -7.76
CA SER A 383 8.42 -18.15 -8.03
C SER A 383 9.81 -18.55 -8.50
N GLY A 384 10.41 -19.57 -7.87
CA GLY A 384 11.79 -19.99 -8.09
C GLY A 384 12.78 -19.33 -7.12
N ARG A 385 12.29 -18.47 -6.21
CA ARG A 385 13.04 -17.95 -5.06
C ARG A 385 12.72 -18.80 -3.83
N THR A 386 13.71 -19.09 -2.99
CA THR A 386 13.59 -20.13 -1.94
C THR A 386 12.89 -19.70 -0.65
N ASN A 387 12.51 -18.42 -0.46
CA ASN A 387 12.41 -17.89 0.91
C ASN A 387 11.12 -17.19 1.36
N ILE A 388 10.07 -16.98 0.54
CA ILE A 388 9.05 -15.95 0.90
C ILE A 388 7.59 -16.45 0.92
N THR A 389 7.23 -17.57 0.29
CA THR A 389 5.80 -17.95 0.18
C THR A 389 5.34 -18.97 1.23
N ASP A 390 4.21 -18.69 1.90
CA ASP A 390 3.57 -19.59 2.88
C ASP A 390 2.94 -20.84 2.22
N ASN A 391 2.84 -20.86 0.88
CA ASN A 391 2.24 -21.93 0.11
C ASN A 391 3.24 -23.05 -0.20
N LYS A 392 3.21 -24.15 0.56
CA LYS A 392 4.04 -25.34 0.32
C LYS A 392 3.61 -26.07 -0.97
N ILE A 393 4.40 -25.95 -2.03
CA ILE A 393 4.22 -26.74 -3.26
C ILE A 393 4.96 -28.07 -3.08
N ARG A 394 4.21 -29.18 -3.03
CA ARG A 394 4.76 -30.50 -2.66
C ARG A 394 5.32 -31.30 -3.84
N ASP A 395 4.96 -30.99 -5.09
CA ASP A 395 5.49 -31.71 -6.26
C ASP A 395 5.51 -30.84 -7.53
N VAL A 396 6.70 -30.37 -7.90
CA VAL A 396 6.92 -29.53 -9.09
C VAL A 396 6.54 -30.26 -10.39
N SER A 397 6.74 -31.58 -10.45
CA SER A 397 6.54 -32.37 -11.68
C SER A 397 5.08 -32.40 -12.13
N ILE A 398 4.15 -32.52 -11.18
CA ILE A 398 2.70 -32.50 -11.44
C ILE A 398 2.28 -31.15 -12.01
N HIS A 399 2.80 -30.05 -11.45
CA HIS A 399 2.48 -28.70 -11.92
C HIS A 399 3.02 -28.44 -13.33
N VAL A 400 4.26 -28.87 -13.62
CA VAL A 400 4.84 -28.76 -14.97
C VAL A 400 4.04 -29.56 -15.99
N ASN A 401 3.59 -30.78 -15.63
CA ASN A 401 2.71 -31.57 -16.51
C ASN A 401 1.40 -30.87 -16.84
N LYS A 402 0.81 -30.14 -15.87
CA LYS A 402 -0.38 -29.31 -16.12
C LYS A 402 -0.07 -28.17 -17.10
N CYS A 403 1.05 -27.48 -16.91
CA CYS A 403 1.50 -26.42 -17.81
C CYS A 403 1.71 -26.94 -19.24
N ASN A 404 2.29 -28.14 -19.40
CA ASN A 404 2.44 -28.80 -20.70
C ASN A 404 1.10 -29.11 -21.37
N LYS A 405 0.07 -29.50 -20.61
CA LYS A 405 -1.29 -29.69 -21.15
C LYS A 405 -1.88 -28.37 -21.65
N HIS A 406 -1.77 -27.30 -20.87
CA HIS A 406 -2.24 -25.97 -21.28
C HIS A 406 -1.49 -25.47 -22.53
N ARG A 407 -0.17 -25.70 -22.60
CA ARG A 407 0.65 -25.40 -23.78
C ARG A 407 0.14 -26.10 -25.03
N LYS A 408 -0.15 -27.40 -24.97
CA LYS A 408 -0.69 -28.17 -26.10
C LYS A 408 -2.04 -27.63 -26.54
N LEU A 409 -2.93 -27.35 -25.59
CA LEU A 409 -4.25 -26.76 -25.85
C LEU A 409 -4.13 -25.38 -26.54
N TRP A 410 -3.19 -24.55 -26.11
CA TRP A 410 -2.95 -23.25 -26.76
C TRP A 410 -2.52 -23.39 -28.21
N ILE A 411 -1.59 -24.30 -28.51
CA ILE A 411 -1.15 -24.60 -29.89
C ILE A 411 -2.33 -25.08 -30.74
N GLU A 412 -3.15 -25.98 -30.21
CA GLU A 412 -4.35 -26.47 -30.88
C GLU A 412 -5.34 -25.33 -31.17
N LEU A 413 -5.60 -24.46 -30.19
CA LEU A 413 -6.47 -23.30 -30.36
C LEU A 413 -5.96 -22.33 -31.43
N LEU A 414 -4.65 -22.06 -31.48
CA LEU A 414 -4.08 -21.21 -32.53
C LEU A 414 -4.29 -21.81 -33.93
N ARG A 415 -4.01 -23.11 -34.10
CA ARG A 415 -4.21 -23.83 -35.37
C ARG A 415 -5.67 -23.83 -35.79
N ASN A 416 -6.58 -24.15 -34.87
CA ASN A 416 -8.02 -24.20 -35.15
C ASN A 416 -8.61 -22.83 -35.50
N ASN A 417 -7.95 -21.73 -35.13
CA ASN A 417 -8.36 -20.36 -35.46
C ASN A 417 -7.53 -19.73 -36.59
N ASN A 418 -6.74 -20.52 -37.33
CA ASN A 418 -5.88 -20.07 -38.43
C ASN A 418 -4.91 -18.93 -38.05
N ILE A 419 -4.42 -18.93 -36.80
CA ILE A 419 -3.41 -17.98 -36.32
C ILE A 419 -2.03 -18.61 -36.53
N GLY A 420 -1.09 -17.86 -37.11
CA GLY A 420 0.28 -18.34 -37.35
C GLY A 420 0.94 -18.87 -36.07
N VAL A 421 1.53 -20.07 -36.14
CA VAL A 421 2.13 -20.75 -34.99
C VAL A 421 3.63 -20.90 -35.19
N ASP A 422 4.40 -20.18 -34.38
CA ASP A 422 5.81 -20.51 -34.13
C ASP A 422 5.91 -21.25 -32.79
N GLU A 423 5.88 -22.58 -32.83
CA GLU A 423 5.95 -23.40 -31.62
C GLU A 423 7.22 -23.22 -30.81
N SER A 424 8.30 -22.71 -31.43
CA SER A 424 9.56 -22.41 -30.73
C SER A 424 9.40 -21.27 -29.72
N GLN A 425 8.41 -20.39 -29.92
CA GLN A 425 8.10 -19.29 -29.00
C GLN A 425 7.05 -19.67 -27.93
N ILE A 426 6.56 -20.90 -27.94
CA ILE A 426 5.55 -21.38 -26.99
C ILE A 426 6.20 -22.43 -26.10
N MET A 427 6.45 -22.09 -24.83
CA MET A 427 7.29 -22.88 -23.94
C MET A 427 6.63 -23.14 -22.58
N THR A 428 7.12 -24.18 -21.92
CA THR A 428 6.88 -24.42 -20.49
C THR A 428 8.19 -24.20 -19.74
N LYS A 429 8.14 -23.46 -18.63
CA LYS A 429 9.30 -23.22 -17.73
C LYS A 429 9.04 -23.81 -16.36
N LEU A 430 10.08 -23.99 -15.55
CA LEU A 430 9.98 -24.58 -14.22
C LEU A 430 9.56 -23.57 -13.14
N SER A 431 9.70 -22.27 -13.42
CA SER A 431 9.33 -21.20 -12.49
C SER A 431 9.03 -19.88 -13.20
N VAL A 432 8.42 -18.95 -12.48
CA VAL A 432 8.23 -17.57 -12.95
C VAL A 432 9.59 -16.87 -13.13
N HIS A 433 10.54 -17.10 -12.23
CA HIS A 433 11.89 -16.51 -12.33
C HIS A 433 12.59 -16.86 -13.64
N GLU A 434 12.48 -18.11 -14.11
CA GLU A 434 13.05 -18.52 -15.41
C GLU A 434 12.43 -17.77 -16.59
N ALA A 435 11.10 -17.63 -16.60
CA ALA A 435 10.40 -16.90 -17.67
C ALA A 435 10.76 -15.41 -17.66
N VAL A 436 10.80 -14.78 -16.48
CA VAL A 436 11.22 -13.38 -16.28
C VAL A 436 12.66 -13.17 -16.75
N LYS A 437 13.59 -14.06 -16.35
CA LYS A 437 14.99 -14.01 -16.74
C LYS A 437 15.17 -14.04 -18.26
N GLU A 438 14.42 -14.91 -18.95
CA GLU A 438 14.54 -15.06 -20.41
C GLU A 438 14.17 -13.78 -21.18
N ILE A 439 13.19 -13.01 -20.70
CA ILE A 439 12.72 -11.80 -21.39
C ILE A 439 13.34 -10.50 -20.86
N SER A 440 14.14 -10.57 -19.80
CA SER A 440 14.67 -9.39 -19.08
C SER A 440 15.50 -8.42 -19.93
N GLN A 441 16.14 -8.90 -21.00
CA GLN A 441 17.14 -8.15 -21.79
C GLN A 441 16.58 -7.39 -22.99
N LYS A 442 15.27 -7.47 -23.25
CA LYS A 442 14.65 -6.83 -24.42
C LYS A 442 13.38 -6.09 -24.01
N PRO A 443 12.99 -5.04 -24.75
CA PRO A 443 11.78 -4.29 -24.47
C PRO A 443 10.53 -5.12 -24.82
N TYR A 444 9.84 -5.60 -23.79
CA TYR A 444 8.59 -6.34 -23.91
C TYR A 444 7.47 -5.69 -23.10
N ASP A 445 6.23 -5.94 -23.55
CA ASP A 445 5.02 -5.82 -22.74
C ASP A 445 4.55 -7.24 -22.37
N CYS A 446 4.73 -7.63 -21.12
CA CYS A 446 4.44 -8.97 -20.64
C CYS A 446 3.15 -8.99 -19.83
N LEU A 447 2.11 -9.68 -20.30
CA LEU A 447 0.93 -9.99 -19.50
C LEU A 447 1.22 -11.20 -18.62
N VAL A 448 0.99 -11.09 -17.32
CA VAL A 448 0.96 -12.22 -16.38
C VAL A 448 -0.47 -12.36 -15.88
N THR A 449 -1.11 -13.51 -16.12
CA THR A 449 -2.52 -13.72 -15.75
C THR A 449 -2.91 -15.20 -15.64
N GLY A 450 -4.14 -15.47 -15.17
CA GLY A 450 -4.76 -16.80 -15.15
C GLY A 450 -5.03 -17.37 -13.76
N SER A 451 -4.32 -16.91 -12.72
CA SER A 451 -4.63 -17.24 -11.33
C SER A 451 -3.98 -16.29 -10.33
N LEU A 452 -4.56 -16.19 -9.12
CA LEU A 452 -3.96 -15.44 -8.02
C LEU A 452 -2.67 -16.08 -7.47
N HIS A 453 -2.56 -17.41 -7.55
CA HIS A 453 -1.33 -18.11 -7.16
C HIS A 453 -0.15 -17.77 -8.09
N LEU A 454 -0.42 -17.65 -9.40
CA LEU A 454 0.58 -17.14 -10.33
C LEU A 454 0.94 -15.69 -10.03
N MET A 455 -0.04 -14.85 -9.65
CA MET A 455 0.25 -13.47 -9.26
C MET A 455 1.18 -13.40 -8.06
N GLY A 456 0.93 -14.21 -7.03
CA GLY A 456 1.85 -14.34 -5.89
C GLY A 456 3.26 -14.73 -6.34
N ALA A 457 3.39 -15.79 -7.14
CA ALA A 457 4.70 -16.22 -7.64
C ALA A 457 5.40 -15.16 -8.51
N ALA A 458 4.66 -14.36 -9.27
CA ALA A 458 5.21 -13.27 -10.08
C ALA A 458 5.63 -12.06 -9.24
N LEU A 459 4.81 -11.67 -8.26
CA LEU A 459 5.15 -10.57 -7.34
C LEU A 459 6.34 -10.93 -6.47
N ASP A 460 6.49 -12.18 -6.03
CA ASP A 460 7.68 -12.63 -5.30
C ASP A 460 8.98 -12.39 -6.10
N VAL A 461 8.90 -12.45 -7.44
CA VAL A 461 10.04 -12.16 -8.32
C VAL A 461 10.18 -10.67 -8.61
N LEU A 462 9.08 -9.97 -8.88
CA LEU A 462 9.06 -8.61 -9.43
C LEU A 462 8.95 -7.50 -8.39
N ASP A 463 8.26 -7.75 -7.27
CA ASP A 463 7.97 -6.80 -6.18
C ASP A 463 7.75 -7.57 -4.85
N PRO A 464 8.81 -8.15 -4.26
CA PRO A 464 8.70 -9.03 -3.08
C PRO A 464 8.22 -8.31 -1.82
N HIS A 465 8.26 -6.98 -1.80
CA HIS A 465 7.78 -6.15 -0.69
C HIS A 465 6.37 -5.58 -0.93
N LEU A 466 5.75 -5.89 -2.08
CA LEU A 466 4.40 -5.42 -2.46
C LEU A 466 4.23 -3.90 -2.36
N GLN A 467 5.30 -3.15 -2.68
CA GLN A 467 5.33 -1.71 -2.44
C GLN A 467 4.53 -0.90 -3.47
N GLN A 468 3.94 -1.55 -4.51
CA GLN A 468 3.20 -0.86 -5.58
C GLN A 468 3.93 0.42 -5.99
N THR A 469 5.16 0.27 -6.51
CA THR A 469 5.86 1.40 -7.09
C THR A 469 5.06 1.89 -8.30
N HIS A 470 4.21 2.89 -8.08
CA HIS A 470 3.67 3.68 -9.16
C HIS A 470 4.89 4.14 -9.95
N ILE A 471 4.93 3.79 -11.23
CA ILE A 471 5.94 4.32 -12.14
C ILE A 471 5.68 5.82 -12.18
N LYS A 472 6.33 6.55 -11.27
CA LYS A 472 6.71 7.93 -11.52
C LYS A 472 7.53 7.81 -12.78
N LYS A 473 6.98 8.23 -13.91
CA LYS A 473 7.84 8.55 -15.04
C LYS A 473 8.87 9.52 -14.45
N GLU A 474 10.13 9.14 -14.46
CA GLU A 474 11.18 10.13 -14.66
C GLU A 474 10.83 10.79 -15.99
N VAL A 475 9.98 11.81 -15.92
CA VAL A 475 9.91 12.82 -16.96
C VAL A 475 11.25 13.51 -16.80
N ALA A 476 12.17 13.26 -17.74
CA ALA A 476 13.28 14.16 -17.94
C ALA A 476 12.66 15.57 -17.97
N ALA A 477 12.97 16.38 -16.96
CA ALA A 477 12.47 17.73 -16.85
C ALA A 477 13.08 18.53 -18.01
N GLU A 478 12.40 18.55 -19.15
CA GLU A 478 12.47 19.71 -20.02
C GLU A 478 11.63 20.78 -19.35
N GLU A 479 12.32 21.79 -18.81
CA GLU A 479 11.72 22.96 -18.21
C GLU A 479 10.68 23.58 -19.18
N PRO A 480 9.44 23.82 -18.74
CA PRO A 480 8.50 24.58 -19.56
C PRO A 480 9.00 26.03 -19.67
N PRO A 481 8.96 26.65 -20.86
CA PRO A 481 9.34 28.06 -20.98
C PRO A 481 8.42 28.93 -20.13
N ILE A 482 9.04 29.75 -19.28
CA ILE A 482 8.37 30.71 -18.40
C ILE A 482 7.57 31.70 -19.25
N THR A 483 6.24 31.65 -19.17
CA THR A 483 5.35 32.69 -19.69
C THR A 483 4.96 33.63 -18.55
N GLN A 484 5.29 34.92 -18.72
CA GLN A 484 4.95 35.99 -17.78
C GLN A 484 3.43 36.22 -17.76
N GLY A 485 2.79 36.07 -16.60
CA GLY A 485 1.36 36.36 -16.40
C GLY A 485 1.15 37.51 -15.42
N GLU A 486 0.40 38.53 -15.84
CA GLU A 486 0.05 39.71 -15.02
C GLU A 486 -0.94 39.37 -13.89
N CYS A 487 -0.69 39.87 -12.68
CA CYS A 487 -1.61 39.76 -11.54
C CYS A 487 -2.74 40.81 -11.66
N LYS A 488 -3.98 40.37 -11.95
CA LYS A 488 -5.19 41.23 -12.02
C LYS A 488 -6.06 41.13 -10.76
N SER A 489 -5.47 41.32 -9.58
CA SER A 489 -6.19 41.28 -8.29
C SER A 489 -6.00 42.58 -7.51
N SER A 490 -7.10 43.30 -7.28
CA SER A 490 -7.16 44.54 -6.47
C SER A 490 -6.98 44.31 -4.95
N HIS A 491 -6.62 43.10 -4.54
CA HIS A 491 -6.50 42.69 -3.13
C HIS A 491 -5.12 42.06 -2.80
N CYS A 492 -4.09 42.26 -3.63
CA CYS A 492 -2.70 41.84 -3.32
C CYS A 492 -2.17 42.66 -2.13
N PRO A 493 -1.72 42.04 -1.02
CA PRO A 493 -1.06 42.73 0.10
C PRO A 493 0.28 43.39 -0.29
N CYS A 494 0.77 43.04 -1.46
CA CYS A 494 2.03 43.39 -2.11
C CYS A 494 2.08 44.85 -2.58
N CYS A 495 0.92 45.46 -2.83
CA CYS A 495 0.78 46.80 -3.42
C CYS A 495 0.43 47.89 -2.39
N LYS A 496 0.63 47.64 -1.08
CA LYS A 496 0.20 48.55 0.01
C LYS A 496 1.34 49.13 0.85
N LEU A 497 2.56 49.17 0.32
CA LEU A 497 3.71 49.79 0.98
C LEU A 497 4.40 50.73 0.01
N GLU A 498 3.88 51.95 -0.14
CA GLU A 498 4.60 53.10 -0.70
C GLU A 498 3.74 54.37 -0.54
N GLU A 499 3.72 54.97 0.65
CA GLU A 499 3.42 56.41 0.83
C GLU A 499 4.11 56.89 2.12
N ALA A 500 5.37 57.34 1.98
CA ALA A 500 6.02 58.28 2.89
C ALA A 500 7.21 58.95 2.16
N ASP A 501 6.94 60.14 1.64
CA ASP A 501 7.84 61.28 1.33
C ASP A 501 9.33 61.02 1.08
N VAL A 502 9.80 61.13 -0.19
CA VAL A 502 10.96 61.95 -0.61
C VAL A 502 10.84 62.30 -2.11
N ALA A 503 11.13 63.57 -2.44
CA ALA A 503 11.01 64.24 -3.72
C ALA A 503 12.05 63.87 -4.81
N ASP A 504 11.66 64.13 -6.07
CA ASP A 504 12.47 64.46 -7.26
C ASP A 504 13.71 63.60 -7.63
N ASN A 505 13.52 62.63 -8.54
CA ASN A 505 14.03 62.66 -9.93
C ASN A 505 14.06 61.25 -10.59
N HIS A 506 13.21 61.07 -11.61
CA HIS A 506 13.38 60.26 -12.83
C HIS A 506 14.03 58.86 -12.75
N LEU A 507 13.21 57.78 -12.74
CA LEU A 507 13.50 56.48 -13.40
C LEU A 507 12.18 55.79 -13.84
N PRO A 508 12.13 55.10 -15.01
CA PRO A 508 10.89 54.59 -15.61
C PRO A 508 10.42 53.22 -15.07
N SER A 509 9.12 53.15 -14.79
CA SER A 509 8.18 52.01 -14.75
C SER A 509 8.72 50.56 -14.62
N GLY A 510 8.47 49.95 -13.46
CA GLY A 510 7.74 48.69 -13.32
C GLY A 510 8.38 47.38 -13.81
N GLN A 511 9.22 46.76 -12.97
CA GLN A 511 9.52 45.32 -13.01
C GLN A 511 9.61 44.79 -11.57
N CYS A 512 8.91 43.69 -11.27
CA CYS A 512 9.04 42.99 -9.99
C CYS A 512 9.60 41.59 -10.28
N SER A 513 10.87 41.38 -9.97
CA SER A 513 11.57 40.10 -10.00
C SER A 513 11.44 39.41 -8.64
N PHE A 514 10.91 38.19 -8.60
CA PHE A 514 10.96 37.35 -7.40
C PHE A 514 12.27 36.54 -7.43
N ASP A 515 13.27 36.99 -6.67
CA ASP A 515 14.36 36.15 -6.20
C ASP A 515 13.92 35.49 -4.88
N TYR A 516 13.86 34.16 -4.86
CA TYR A 516 13.60 33.37 -3.65
C TYR A 516 14.92 33.14 -2.91
N ASP A 517 15.37 34.17 -2.19
CA ASP A 517 16.33 34.03 -1.10
C ASP A 517 15.98 35.06 -0.03
N MET A 518 15.24 34.65 1.00
CA MET A 518 15.35 35.18 2.37
C MET A 518 14.36 34.50 3.33
N ALA A 519 14.92 34.18 4.49
CA ALA A 519 14.32 33.42 5.57
C ALA A 519 13.29 34.23 6.37
N LEU A 520 12.29 33.54 6.92
CA LEU A 520 11.51 34.04 8.06
C LEU A 520 11.63 33.06 9.24
N ILE A 521 12.34 33.56 10.24
CA ILE A 521 12.63 32.99 11.56
C ILE A 521 11.39 33.14 12.44
N ILE A 522 10.91 32.05 13.07
CA ILE A 522 10.06 32.11 14.27
C ILE A 522 10.70 31.27 15.37
N ASN A 523 10.96 31.94 16.49
CA ASN A 523 11.59 31.47 17.73
C ASN A 523 10.75 30.40 18.46
N PRO A 524 11.26 29.19 18.76
CA PRO A 524 10.50 28.15 19.47
C PRO A 524 10.43 28.30 21.00
N TYR A 525 10.85 29.43 21.60
CA TYR A 525 10.90 29.60 23.06
C TYR A 525 9.96 30.67 23.65
N ALA A 526 8.90 31.08 22.95
CA ALA A 526 7.89 31.98 23.53
C ALA A 526 6.79 31.20 24.28
N ASP A 527 6.66 31.47 25.57
CA ASP A 527 5.67 30.95 26.51
C ASP A 527 4.26 31.48 26.12
N VAL A 528 3.41 30.64 25.51
CA VAL A 528 2.05 31.04 25.09
C VAL A 528 1.05 30.74 26.20
N ARG A 529 0.81 31.74 27.05
CA ARG A 529 -0.45 31.84 27.81
C ARG A 529 -1.57 32.30 26.87
N GLU A 530 -2.69 31.58 26.97
CA GLU A 530 -4.04 31.83 26.45
C GLU A 530 -4.25 33.02 25.49
N ASP A 531 -4.21 32.78 24.18
CA ASP A 531 -4.98 33.58 23.21
C ASP A 531 -5.46 32.71 22.02
N ARG A 532 -6.76 32.83 21.67
CA ARG A 532 -7.46 31.95 20.70
C ARG A 532 -7.30 32.38 19.24
N SER A 533 -6.53 33.43 18.94
CA SER A 533 -6.39 33.98 17.58
C SER A 533 -5.18 33.44 16.79
N LEU A 534 -4.18 32.82 17.43
CA LEU A 534 -2.93 32.36 16.79
C LEU A 534 -2.96 30.92 16.23
N LYS A 535 -4.03 30.14 16.48
CA LYS A 535 -4.13 28.74 16.00
C LYS A 535 -4.34 28.60 14.48
N SER A 536 -4.82 29.63 13.78
CA SER A 536 -5.05 29.52 12.33
C SER A 536 -3.79 29.73 11.48
N ALA A 537 -2.72 30.32 12.06
CA ALA A 537 -1.48 30.60 11.33
C ALA A 537 -0.50 29.40 11.31
N CYS A 538 -0.62 28.44 12.25
CA CYS A 538 0.34 27.34 12.40
C CYS A 538 0.11 26.17 11.42
N LEU A 539 -1.05 26.08 10.75
CA LEU A 539 -1.34 25.00 9.79
C LEU A 539 -0.53 25.05 8.48
N LYS A 540 0.20 26.13 8.22
CA LYS A 540 1.07 26.26 7.03
C LYS A 540 2.52 25.79 7.26
N CYS A 541 2.93 25.49 8.50
CA CYS A 541 4.30 25.10 8.83
C CYS A 541 4.58 23.59 8.75
N THR A 542 3.54 22.74 8.77
CA THR A 542 3.69 21.26 8.72
C THR A 542 4.30 20.78 7.40
N ALA A 543 4.12 21.53 6.30
CA ALA A 543 4.72 21.22 5.01
C ALA A 543 6.25 21.42 5.00
N CYS A 544 6.78 22.38 5.76
CA CYS A 544 8.23 22.63 5.84
C CYS A 544 8.95 21.60 6.74
N LEU A 545 8.30 21.16 7.82
CA LEU A 545 8.79 20.06 8.66
C LEU A 545 8.85 18.72 7.91
N ALA A 546 7.84 18.42 7.08
CA ALA A 546 7.84 17.23 6.23
C ALA A 546 8.93 17.26 5.14
N VAL A 547 9.31 18.45 4.65
CA VAL A 547 10.44 18.60 3.70
C VAL A 547 11.78 18.42 4.41
N ALA A 548 11.96 19.01 5.60
CA ALA A 548 13.19 18.83 6.39
C ALA A 548 13.40 17.37 6.84
N GLU A 549 12.34 16.67 7.25
CA GLU A 549 12.40 15.23 7.58
C GLU A 549 12.71 14.36 6.36
N ASN A 550 12.15 14.67 5.19
CA ASN A 550 12.45 13.93 3.96
C ASN A 550 13.88 14.16 3.47
N VAL A 551 14.41 15.38 3.57
CA VAL A 551 15.81 15.67 3.22
C VAL A 551 16.77 14.90 4.14
N ASN A 552 16.49 14.85 5.45
CA ASN A 552 17.33 14.12 6.40
C ASN A 552 17.27 12.59 6.20
N LYS A 553 16.08 12.06 5.85
CA LYS A 553 15.88 10.64 5.58
C LYS A 553 16.58 10.19 4.30
N SER A 554 16.44 10.96 3.21
CA SER A 554 17.13 10.68 1.94
C SER A 554 18.66 10.83 2.05
N PHE A 555 19.16 11.73 2.90
CA PHE A 555 20.60 11.89 3.11
C PHE A 555 21.21 10.75 3.93
N THR A 556 20.46 10.26 4.93
CA THR A 556 20.85 9.10 5.74
C THR A 556 20.87 7.82 4.89
N GLU A 557 19.86 7.64 4.03
CA GLU A 557 19.77 6.53 3.07
C GLU A 557 20.90 6.57 2.04
N TYR A 558 21.21 7.75 1.47
CA TYR A 558 22.33 7.92 0.52
C TYR A 558 23.69 7.56 1.12
N TYR A 559 23.94 7.96 2.38
CA TYR A 559 25.18 7.59 3.07
C TYR A 559 25.22 6.12 3.48
N TYR A 560 24.08 5.53 3.87
CA TYR A 560 23.96 4.10 4.14
C TYR A 560 24.32 3.28 2.91
N GLU A 561 23.82 3.69 1.74
CA GLU A 561 24.07 3.01 0.48
C GLU A 561 25.54 3.13 0.04
N LYS A 562 26.17 4.30 0.24
CA LYS A 562 27.62 4.49 0.01
C LYS A 562 28.50 3.71 0.99
N LEU A 563 28.09 3.56 2.25
CA LEU A 563 28.81 2.78 3.27
C LEU A 563 28.65 1.27 3.06
N ALA A 564 27.44 0.79 2.76
CA ALA A 564 27.15 -0.60 2.45
C ALA A 564 27.92 -1.06 1.19
N ASN A 565 28.06 -0.18 0.20
CA ASN A 565 28.84 -0.48 -1.00
C ASN A 565 30.37 -0.46 -0.78
N LYS A 566 30.87 0.17 0.29
CA LYS A 566 32.31 0.16 0.65
C LYS A 566 32.71 -0.99 1.58
N VAL A 567 31.77 -1.61 2.27
CA VAL A 567 32.01 -2.71 3.23
C VAL A 567 31.39 -3.99 2.68
N GLN A 568 31.97 -4.53 1.60
CA GLN A 568 31.65 -5.89 1.18
C GLN A 568 32.47 -6.89 1.99
N GLY A 569 31.76 -7.69 2.78
CA GLY A 569 32.30 -8.88 3.44
C GLY A 569 32.66 -8.67 4.91
N GLU A 570 31.65 -8.67 5.79
CA GLU A 570 31.67 -9.31 7.12
C GLU A 570 30.35 -9.00 7.88
N ASP A 571 29.54 -10.03 8.13
CA ASP A 571 28.19 -9.98 8.74
C ASP A 571 28.14 -9.41 10.17
N PHE A 572 29.29 -9.12 10.80
CA PHE A 572 29.37 -8.68 12.19
C PHE A 572 29.08 -7.17 12.38
N LEU A 573 29.17 -6.36 11.32
CA LEU A 573 29.10 -4.89 11.41
C LEU A 573 27.67 -4.31 11.46
N CYS A 574 26.69 -4.98 10.84
CA CYS A 574 25.33 -4.44 10.73
C CYS A 574 24.62 -4.35 12.09
N HIS A 575 24.82 -5.36 12.96
CA HIS A 575 24.19 -5.39 14.28
C HIS A 575 24.77 -4.38 15.27
N THR A 576 26.06 -4.04 15.19
CA THR A 576 26.67 -3.09 16.14
C THR A 576 26.33 -1.63 15.78
N LEU A 577 26.15 -1.33 14.49
CA LEU A 577 25.68 -0.02 14.00
C LEU A 577 24.18 0.18 14.28
N ASP A 578 23.37 -0.87 14.10
CA ASP A 578 21.96 -0.84 14.47
C ASP A 578 21.78 -0.58 15.98
N ASP A 579 22.55 -1.24 16.85
CA ASP A 579 22.45 -1.01 18.30
C ASP A 579 22.90 0.40 18.73
N LEU A 580 23.97 0.95 18.13
CA LEU A 580 24.42 2.33 18.41
C LEU A 580 23.43 3.39 17.94
N CYS A 581 22.78 3.19 16.78
CA CYS A 581 21.80 4.13 16.23
C CYS A 581 20.43 4.02 16.90
N VAL A 582 19.97 2.81 17.23
CA VAL A 582 18.63 2.58 17.80
C VAL A 582 18.55 2.98 19.28
N THR A 583 19.65 2.84 20.05
CA THR A 583 19.65 3.22 21.48
C THR A 583 20.21 4.61 21.77
N GLY A 584 21.09 5.15 20.92
CA GLY A 584 21.76 6.44 21.16
C GLY A 584 20.90 7.68 20.90
N PHE A 585 20.01 7.63 19.90
CA PHE A 585 19.30 8.82 19.42
C PHE A 585 17.88 9.01 19.96
N LYS A 586 17.27 7.96 20.53
CA LYS A 586 15.88 8.04 21.01
C LYS A 586 15.69 8.64 22.41
N ASN A 587 16.76 8.84 23.19
CA ASN A 587 16.63 9.10 24.64
C ASN A 587 17.49 10.24 25.23
N TYR A 588 18.05 11.18 24.45
CA TYR A 588 18.89 12.25 25.04
C TYR A 588 18.47 13.68 24.63
N ASP A 589 18.23 14.52 25.63
CA ASP A 589 18.04 15.98 25.52
C ASP A 589 19.37 16.61 25.05
N LEU A 590 19.35 17.22 23.86
CA LEU A 590 20.55 17.71 23.14
C LEU A 590 21.17 18.98 23.75
N ARG A 591 20.70 19.43 24.92
CA ARG A 591 21.15 20.68 25.57
C ARG A 591 22.47 20.59 26.34
N GLU A 592 23.03 19.40 26.54
CA GLU A 592 24.33 19.22 27.20
C GLU A 592 25.28 18.34 26.38
N TYR A 593 25.91 18.89 25.33
CA TYR A 593 26.96 18.15 24.63
C TYR A 593 28.25 18.95 24.44
N ASN A 594 29.24 18.60 25.26
CA ASN A 594 30.65 18.94 25.06
C ASN A 594 31.36 17.67 24.58
N GLY A 595 31.90 17.67 23.36
CA GLY A 595 32.30 16.49 22.57
C GLY A 595 33.33 15.55 23.22
N THR A 596 33.94 15.94 24.33
CA THR A 596 34.94 15.13 25.06
C THR A 596 34.31 13.99 25.86
N LYS A 597 33.01 14.04 26.23
CA LYS A 597 32.36 12.99 27.03
C LYS A 597 31.95 11.73 26.24
N PHE A 598 31.77 11.83 24.92
CA PHE A 598 31.36 10.69 24.09
C PHE A 598 32.51 9.68 23.88
N ILE A 599 33.72 10.18 23.62
CA ILE A 599 34.90 9.36 23.38
C ILE A 599 35.27 8.53 24.63
N THR A 600 35.11 9.11 25.83
CA THR A 600 35.41 8.45 27.11
C THR A 600 34.35 7.43 27.54
N LYS A 601 33.10 7.52 27.01
CA LYS A 601 32.02 6.57 27.30
C LYS A 601 32.00 5.41 26.29
N ALA A 602 32.32 5.67 25.02
CA ALA A 602 32.55 4.64 24.02
C ALA A 602 33.72 3.72 24.39
N SER A 603 34.78 4.24 25.01
CA SER A 603 35.89 3.42 25.50
C SER A 603 35.51 2.53 26.71
N ARG A 604 34.48 2.90 27.50
CA ARG A 604 33.98 2.09 28.62
C ARG A 604 33.05 0.95 28.18
N TYR A 605 32.40 1.05 27.03
CA TYR A 605 31.64 -0.07 26.46
C TYR A 605 32.54 -1.15 25.86
N ASN A 606 33.81 -0.83 25.61
CA ASN A 606 34.79 -1.74 25.02
C ASN A 606 35.42 -2.71 26.04
N THR A 607 35.05 -2.68 27.33
CA THR A 607 35.49 -3.68 28.32
C THR A 607 34.61 -4.95 28.35
N HIS A 608 33.55 -5.01 27.54
CA HIS A 608 32.68 -6.20 27.44
C HIS A 608 32.71 -6.91 26.08
N VAL A 609 33.54 -6.45 25.15
CA VAL A 609 33.75 -7.12 23.86
C VAL A 609 35.26 -7.31 23.69
N ASN A 610 35.72 -8.54 23.92
CA ASN A 610 37.14 -8.88 23.95
C ASN A 610 37.70 -9.08 22.52
N THR A 611 37.65 -8.03 21.69
CA THR A 611 38.25 -8.03 20.36
C THR A 611 39.04 -6.74 20.11
N LYS A 612 40.34 -6.88 19.84
CA LYS A 612 41.24 -5.77 19.48
C LYS A 612 40.75 -5.14 18.17
N MET A 613 40.13 -3.96 18.25
CA MET A 613 39.95 -3.12 17.06
C MET A 613 41.32 -2.57 16.63
N ASP A 614 41.70 -2.87 15.39
CA ASP A 614 42.94 -2.41 14.78
C ASP A 614 42.95 -0.87 14.60
N GLY A 615 44.12 -0.24 14.68
CA GLY A 615 44.28 1.23 14.79
C GLY A 615 43.69 2.05 13.64
N LYS A 616 43.42 1.41 12.49
CA LYS A 616 42.74 2.01 11.34
C LYS A 616 41.26 2.29 11.60
N TRP A 617 40.58 1.47 12.42
CA TRP A 617 39.15 1.60 12.71
C TRP A 617 38.87 2.77 13.67
N THR A 618 39.72 2.97 14.67
CA THR A 618 39.65 4.14 15.55
C THR A 618 39.86 5.44 14.79
N GLN A 619 40.69 5.43 13.74
CA GLN A 619 40.93 6.60 12.90
C GLN A 619 39.74 6.92 11.99
N LEU A 620 39.06 5.91 11.44
CA LEU A 620 37.87 6.09 10.61
C LEU A 620 36.70 6.69 11.41
N LEU A 621 36.44 6.15 12.61
CA LEU A 621 35.44 6.69 13.54
C LEU A 621 35.77 8.13 13.97
N ARG A 622 37.04 8.45 14.25
CA ARG A 622 37.45 9.83 14.54
C ARG A 622 37.23 10.77 13.36
N ASN A 623 37.48 10.32 12.13
CA ASN A 623 37.28 11.15 10.93
C ASN A 623 35.78 11.39 10.67
N LEU A 624 34.94 10.37 10.84
CA LEU A 624 33.48 10.50 10.74
C LEU A 624 32.92 11.45 11.81
N CYS A 625 33.35 11.32 13.06
CA CYS A 625 32.97 12.27 14.12
C CYS A 625 33.47 13.69 13.84
N LYS A 626 34.69 13.85 13.30
CA LYS A 626 35.22 15.17 12.92
C LYS A 626 34.43 15.81 11.79
N MET A 627 34.06 15.05 10.76
CA MET A 627 33.27 15.55 9.64
C MET A 627 31.85 15.95 10.09
N TYR A 628 31.23 15.16 10.96
CA TYR A 628 29.92 15.48 11.52
C TYR A 628 29.97 16.74 12.42
N ILE A 629 31.01 16.88 13.25
CA ILE A 629 31.23 18.07 14.09
C ILE A 629 31.57 19.31 13.24
N GLN A 630 32.32 19.17 12.14
CA GLN A 630 32.59 20.27 11.21
C GLN A 630 31.31 20.73 10.50
N HIS A 631 30.41 19.81 10.17
CA HIS A 631 29.14 20.13 9.53
C HIS A 631 28.15 20.82 10.50
N ILE A 632 28.15 20.44 11.78
CA ILE A 632 27.41 21.16 12.84
C ILE A 632 27.99 22.55 13.05
N ASN A 633 29.32 22.70 13.06
CA ASN A 633 29.97 24.02 13.19
C ASN A 633 29.70 24.95 12.00
N ILE A 634 29.57 24.45 10.77
CA ILE A 634 29.18 25.27 9.61
C ILE A 634 27.74 25.78 9.80
N HIS A 635 26.86 24.95 10.36
CA HIS A 635 25.47 25.33 10.64
C HIS A 635 25.36 26.34 11.80
N ASP A 636 26.23 26.23 12.82
CA ASP A 636 26.31 27.16 13.94
C ASP A 636 27.00 28.50 13.58
N VAL A 637 27.97 28.49 12.66
CA VAL A 637 28.61 29.72 12.13
C VAL A 637 27.62 30.50 11.28
N LEU A 638 26.86 29.83 10.41
CA LEU A 638 25.78 30.45 9.63
C LEU A 638 24.63 30.98 10.52
N GLN A 639 24.39 30.37 11.70
CA GLN A 639 23.43 30.89 12.67
C GLN A 639 23.97 32.06 13.54
N LYS A 640 25.28 32.12 13.78
CA LYS A 640 25.91 33.20 14.57
C LYS A 640 26.16 34.46 13.74
N ASP A 641 26.51 34.34 12.47
CA ASP A 641 26.80 35.50 11.63
C ASP A 641 25.52 36.29 11.25
N CYS A 642 24.35 35.65 11.26
CA CYS A 642 23.06 36.34 11.09
C CYS A 642 22.56 37.08 12.35
N ARG A 643 23.24 37.00 13.50
CA ARG A 643 22.84 37.68 14.75
C ARG A 643 23.51 39.03 15.00
N ASN A 644 24.55 39.40 14.25
CA ASN A 644 25.33 40.62 14.48
C ASN A 644 25.03 41.76 13.48
N LEU A 645 24.00 41.63 12.65
CA LEU A 645 23.59 42.67 11.69
C LEU A 645 22.21 43.20 12.04
N GLU A 646 22.10 43.86 13.19
CA GLU A 646 21.14 44.93 13.46
C GLU A 646 21.46 45.52 14.84
N MET A 647 22.32 46.54 14.88
CA MET A 647 22.15 47.74 15.72
C MET A 647 23.29 48.75 15.48
N GLU A 648 22.88 50.02 15.44
CA GLU A 648 23.66 51.27 15.51
C GLU A 648 24.18 51.93 14.22
N SER A 649 23.34 52.86 13.76
CA SER A 649 23.62 54.03 12.95
C SER A 649 24.63 54.98 13.63
N GLY A 650 25.60 55.49 12.87
CA GLY A 650 26.46 56.58 13.34
C GLY A 650 27.67 56.83 12.46
N SER A 651 27.70 57.98 11.80
CA SER A 651 28.80 58.53 11.02
C SER A 651 30.17 58.46 11.72
N ILE A 652 31.18 57.84 11.10
CA ILE A 652 32.59 58.14 11.39
C ILE A 652 33.35 58.21 10.06
N ASN A 653 33.90 59.39 9.81
CA ASN A 653 34.70 59.74 8.66
C ASN A 653 36.13 59.96 9.18
N THR A 654 37.07 59.05 8.94
CA THR A 654 38.50 59.36 9.08
C THR A 654 39.32 58.55 8.08
N LYS A 655 40.12 59.28 7.30
CA LYS A 655 41.13 58.80 6.34
C LYS A 655 42.29 58.11 7.08
N SER A 656 42.80 57.01 6.54
CA SER A 656 44.20 56.61 6.69
C SER A 656 44.62 55.66 5.56
N ASP A 657 45.61 56.11 4.80
CA ASP A 657 46.37 55.35 3.80
C ASP A 657 47.36 54.36 4.46
N ASN A 658 47.80 53.38 3.66
CA ASN A 658 48.83 52.33 3.84
C ASN A 658 48.31 51.00 4.43
N ASN A 659 48.05 49.98 3.60
CA ASN A 659 48.97 49.03 2.93
C ASN A 659 49.70 48.06 3.87
N GLU A 660 49.04 46.93 4.14
CA GLU A 660 49.48 45.54 3.87
C GLU A 660 48.56 44.59 4.67
N GLU A 661 47.85 43.66 4.02
CA GLU A 661 47.64 42.26 4.47
C GLU A 661 46.56 41.49 3.66
N TYR A 662 46.98 40.33 3.14
CA TYR A 662 46.25 39.10 2.79
C TYR A 662 44.93 39.16 1.97
N VAL A 663 45.06 38.98 0.65
CA VAL A 663 44.03 38.35 -0.20
C VAL A 663 44.56 36.98 -0.66
N PHE A 664 44.09 35.90 -0.04
CA PHE A 664 44.23 34.55 -0.60
C PHE A 664 43.01 34.26 -1.46
N ALA A 665 43.18 34.39 -2.77
CA ALA A 665 42.26 33.85 -3.76
C ALA A 665 42.50 32.33 -3.88
N ALA A 666 41.43 31.54 -3.81
CA ALA A 666 41.44 30.15 -4.23
C ALA A 666 40.25 29.91 -5.16
N GLY A 667 40.52 29.94 -6.46
CA GLY A 667 39.71 29.26 -7.45
C GLY A 667 40.13 27.80 -7.56
N ILE A 668 39.16 26.91 -7.76
CA ILE A 668 39.23 25.56 -8.38
C ILE A 668 37.76 25.29 -8.77
N SER A 669 37.34 25.44 -10.03
CA SER A 669 37.52 24.52 -11.17
C SER A 669 36.97 23.11 -10.89
N ILE A 670 35.76 22.85 -11.40
CA ILE A 670 35.20 21.50 -11.57
C ILE A 670 35.66 20.99 -12.94
N SER A 671 36.49 19.95 -12.96
CA SER A 671 36.78 19.16 -14.16
C SER A 671 36.88 17.66 -13.82
N CYS A 672 36.36 16.85 -14.73
CA CYS A 672 36.00 15.43 -14.68
C CYS A 672 37.13 14.38 -14.43
N PHE A 673 36.66 13.13 -14.18
CA PHE A 673 37.32 11.79 -14.18
C PHE A 673 38.17 11.43 -12.93
N GLU A 674 38.09 10.25 -12.30
CA GLU A 674 37.60 8.88 -12.60
C GLU A 674 36.73 8.28 -11.48
#